data_AF-A0AAW2Z7X6-F1
#
_entry.id   AF-A0AAW2Z7X6-F1
#
_cell.length_a   1.000
_cell.length_b   1.000
_cell.length_c   1.000
_cell.angle_alpha   90.00
_cell.angle_beta   90.00
_cell.angle_gamma   90.00
#
_symmetry.space_group_name_H-M   'P 1'
#
loop_
_entity.id
_entity.type
_entity.pdbx_description
1 polymer ?
#
loop_
_entity_poly.entity_id
_entity_poly.type
_entity_poly.pdbx_seq_one_letter_code
_entity_poly.pdbx_strand_id
1 'polypeptide(L)'
;MSIIARRQGLSFGSISLQAPDVDGSYTVGQKYPPDATGLPDVVAISSDKELNDFVQKYPNVTQVAANVSSLPLPVLPYHLYFNATGTNANEVSTSTIRAIDEAILERYGGASAQNASINIQTRGFPKVVPQLSASNVVGTMGALWFYCPPMFNFMILLNQLVTENELKLRLSMRTMGLKNSIYWFAWFWTNTVINIGSTLILIAFGAMFQFLFFLKGNFVVLFLLFFLFSTSLVPVAFFLSSFLNQTKTASTVGFLVFVAGLLLQVVFTNLPIYYWYLDSSPRVLRDLFPFYVAFDFSKMFADINTLTQPQLSQDGATQVADGYSFVQLFKKFHVAAYNVDSPPGAQSLGMFLIMTVIFLVLAWYFDNIIPLPRRDLWFPLQPAYWGITIFSKQDQVKQSSASITQEEREQMSQDALEEMERALKEGNQDGLRIININKNFKSYWSMALSAITGGKVRDRSFKAVNNMFLNVTSGQCLALLGHNGAGKTTLVNMLTGLFGPTSGDAIVCGHSLRGQNGMDLIRKVLGVCPQHDILFPELTARQHLNLFADLKGIPVKGRKSIVDRKLAQVNLSHVADHLAGSFSGGMRRRLSLAISCIGDPRILFLDEPTTGLDPLVKREVWDLIKEMKQDCIVILTTHSMAECEYLSDRVAIMAHGRIRCIGDALNLRNRFGDGYKVNLFVQESDKVESIKNQMLSNYDPKDISLCAQNSNYLQFAVGKDVMKQVFFTLESGGVPGIKDWSFSQTSLEDVFLQITGAARKKIKTVVQRFDLFLSS
;
A
#
# COMPACT_ATOMS: atom_id res chain seq x y z
N MET A 1 -29.70 23.86 -62.96
CA MET A 1 -29.70 22.55 -63.64
C MET A 1 -28.37 21.90 -63.35
N SER A 2 -28.38 20.73 -62.71
CA SER A 2 -27.14 20.02 -62.36
C SER A 2 -26.97 18.80 -63.27
N ILE A 3 -25.88 18.72 -64.04
CA ILE A 3 -25.59 17.62 -64.99
C ILE A 3 -24.39 16.82 -64.49
N ILE A 4 -24.48 15.49 -64.43
CA ILE A 4 -23.39 14.56 -64.04
C ILE A 4 -22.92 13.76 -65.26
N ALA A 5 -21.60 13.64 -65.51
CA ALA A 5 -21.03 12.77 -66.55
C ALA A 5 -20.06 11.70 -65.98
N ARG A 6 -20.11 10.48 -66.54
CA ARG A 6 -19.47 9.27 -65.95
C ARG A 6 -18.27 8.64 -66.70
N ARG A 7 -17.99 8.94 -67.99
CA ARG A 7 -16.97 8.20 -68.80
C ARG A 7 -15.76 9.04 -69.22
N GLN A 8 -14.54 8.48 -69.13
CA GLN A 8 -13.34 9.07 -69.74
C GLN A 8 -13.45 9.06 -71.27
N GLY A 9 -13.17 10.21 -71.92
CA GLY A 9 -13.05 10.33 -73.37
C GLY A 9 -14.32 10.73 -74.14
N LEU A 10 -15.42 11.06 -73.46
CA LEU A 10 -16.60 11.63 -74.12
C LEU A 10 -16.33 13.08 -74.57
N SER A 11 -16.40 13.35 -75.87
CA SER A 11 -16.49 14.73 -76.36
C SER A 11 -17.91 15.25 -76.10
N PHE A 12 -17.99 16.36 -75.36
CA PHE A 12 -19.26 17.01 -75.01
C PHE A 12 -20.04 17.52 -76.24
N GLY A 13 -19.44 17.55 -77.44
CA GLY A 13 -20.09 17.93 -78.70
C GLY A 13 -21.20 16.98 -79.19
N SER A 14 -21.65 16.02 -78.37
CA SER A 14 -22.69 15.04 -78.70
C SER A 14 -23.89 15.03 -77.75
N ILE A 15 -23.93 15.94 -76.77
CA ILE A 15 -25.01 16.03 -75.77
C ILE A 15 -26.05 17.05 -76.25
N SER A 16 -27.22 16.59 -76.68
CA SER A 16 -28.38 17.46 -76.90
C SER A 16 -29.27 17.49 -75.65
N LEU A 17 -29.51 18.69 -75.11
CA LEU A 17 -30.46 18.91 -74.03
C LEU A 17 -31.85 19.10 -74.65
N GLN A 18 -32.72 18.09 -74.56
CA GLN A 18 -34.11 18.23 -75.00
C GLN A 18 -34.95 19.06 -74.00
N ALA A 19 -36.04 19.64 -74.49
CA ALA A 19 -36.98 20.43 -73.69
C ALA A 19 -37.59 19.60 -72.54
N PRO A 20 -37.94 20.21 -71.39
CA PRO A 20 -38.53 19.48 -70.27
C PRO A 20 -39.88 18.87 -70.64
N ASP A 21 -40.13 17.65 -70.19
CA ASP A 21 -41.49 17.11 -70.14
C ASP A 21 -42.31 17.84 -69.08
N VAL A 22 -43.64 17.72 -69.17
CA VAL A 22 -44.66 18.49 -68.42
C VAL A 22 -44.45 18.48 -66.89
N ASP A 23 -43.72 17.51 -66.35
CA ASP A 23 -43.42 17.37 -64.91
C ASP A 23 -42.05 17.96 -64.49
N GLY A 24 -41.37 18.68 -65.36
CA GLY A 24 -40.10 19.37 -65.04
C GLY A 24 -38.87 18.45 -64.95
N SER A 25 -39.00 17.17 -65.30
CA SER A 25 -37.88 16.24 -65.49
C SER A 25 -37.26 16.41 -66.87
N TYR A 26 -35.92 16.47 -66.93
CA TYR A 26 -35.17 16.60 -68.17
C TYR A 26 -34.62 15.24 -68.62
N THR A 27 -35.01 14.78 -69.80
CA THR A 27 -34.41 13.62 -70.46
C THR A 27 -33.20 14.04 -71.28
N VAL A 28 -32.03 13.48 -70.96
CA VAL A 28 -30.84 13.61 -71.79
C VAL A 28 -30.91 12.53 -72.88
N GLY A 29 -30.79 12.92 -74.15
CA GLY A 29 -30.78 11.95 -75.25
C GLY A 29 -29.58 11.01 -75.13
N GLN A 30 -29.83 9.73 -74.85
CA GLN A 30 -28.79 8.70 -74.85
C GLN A 30 -28.37 8.36 -76.29
N LYS A 31 -27.10 8.60 -76.65
CA LYS A 31 -26.52 8.13 -77.92
C LYS A 31 -25.77 6.80 -77.79
N TYR A 32 -25.66 6.24 -76.58
CA TYR A 32 -24.94 4.99 -76.29
C TYR A 32 -25.70 4.14 -75.26
N PRO A 33 -25.61 2.80 -75.33
CA PRO A 33 -26.26 1.90 -74.38
C PRO A 33 -25.63 2.01 -72.97
N PRO A 34 -26.41 1.79 -71.89
CA PRO A 34 -25.91 1.90 -70.52
C PRO A 34 -24.81 0.87 -70.23
N ASP A 35 -23.80 1.28 -69.47
CA ASP A 35 -22.72 0.40 -69.00
C ASP A 35 -23.26 -0.75 -68.12
N ALA A 36 -22.45 -1.79 -67.90
CA ALA A 36 -22.81 -3.03 -67.17
C ALA A 36 -23.37 -2.86 -65.74
N THR A 37 -23.41 -1.63 -65.22
CA THR A 37 -24.00 -1.25 -63.93
C THR A 37 -25.45 -0.73 -64.03
N GLY A 38 -26.01 -0.63 -65.24
CA GLY A 38 -27.42 -0.27 -65.50
C GLY A 38 -27.77 1.20 -65.27
N LEU A 39 -26.78 2.09 -65.12
CA LEU A 39 -26.99 3.51 -64.85
C LEU A 39 -26.73 4.36 -66.13
N PRO A 40 -27.53 5.41 -66.40
CA PRO A 40 -27.34 6.30 -67.54
C PRO A 40 -26.04 7.14 -67.43
N ASP A 41 -25.39 7.40 -68.58
CA ASP A 41 -24.12 8.14 -68.68
C ASP A 41 -24.22 9.60 -68.22
N VAL A 42 -25.40 10.19 -68.34
CA VAL A 42 -25.72 11.55 -67.90
C VAL A 42 -26.96 11.56 -67.03
N VAL A 43 -26.87 12.13 -65.83
CA VAL A 43 -27.98 12.25 -64.87
C VAL A 43 -28.28 13.73 -64.62
N ALA A 44 -29.54 14.12 -64.80
CA ALA A 44 -30.05 15.45 -64.45
C ALA A 44 -30.49 15.46 -62.97
N ILE A 45 -30.03 16.45 -62.20
CA ILE A 45 -30.34 16.60 -60.78
C ILE A 45 -30.95 17.99 -60.53
N SER A 46 -31.98 18.02 -59.69
CA SER A 46 -32.79 19.21 -59.36
C SER A 46 -32.21 20.07 -58.25
N SER A 47 -31.47 19.50 -57.30
CA SER A 47 -30.95 20.22 -56.12
C SER A 47 -29.47 19.92 -55.83
N ASP A 48 -28.74 20.90 -55.28
CA ASP A 48 -27.37 20.71 -54.76
C ASP A 48 -27.30 19.64 -53.65
N LYS A 49 -28.39 19.46 -52.89
CA LYS A 49 -28.47 18.42 -51.86
C LYS A 49 -28.53 17.01 -52.46
N GLU A 50 -29.33 16.84 -53.50
CA GLU A 50 -29.43 15.58 -54.25
C GLU A 50 -28.13 15.24 -54.98
N LEU A 51 -27.42 16.26 -55.46
CA LEU A 51 -26.09 16.10 -56.07
C LEU A 51 -25.10 15.53 -55.03
N ASN A 52 -25.09 16.07 -53.82
CA ASN A 52 -24.23 15.59 -52.73
C ASN A 52 -24.61 14.16 -52.29
N ASP A 53 -25.90 13.85 -52.15
CA ASP A 53 -26.38 12.52 -51.75
C ASP A 53 -26.08 11.46 -52.83
N PHE A 54 -26.23 11.82 -54.11
CA PHE A 54 -25.90 10.94 -55.24
C PHE A 54 -24.40 10.64 -55.32
N VAL A 55 -23.57 11.67 -55.12
CA VAL A 55 -22.11 11.53 -55.08
C VAL A 55 -21.65 10.64 -53.92
N GLN A 56 -22.27 10.77 -52.74
CA GLN A 56 -21.99 9.88 -51.60
C GLN A 56 -22.34 8.41 -51.90
N LYS A 57 -23.41 8.17 -52.66
CA LYS A 57 -23.86 6.82 -53.01
C LYS A 57 -23.01 6.18 -54.11
N TYR A 58 -22.41 6.97 -55.00
CA TYR A 58 -21.63 6.50 -56.16
C TYR A 58 -20.30 7.27 -56.36
N PRO A 59 -19.34 7.18 -55.43
CA PRO A 59 -18.14 8.02 -55.40
C PRO A 59 -17.17 7.79 -56.56
N ASN A 60 -17.15 6.59 -57.14
CA ASN A 60 -16.21 6.19 -58.21
C ASN A 60 -16.72 6.38 -59.63
N VAL A 61 -17.97 6.82 -59.78
CA VAL A 61 -18.63 6.83 -61.08
C VAL A 61 -18.76 8.25 -61.64
N THR A 62 -18.64 9.27 -60.80
CA THR A 62 -18.85 10.67 -61.21
C THR A 62 -17.51 11.38 -61.44
N GLN A 63 -17.30 11.94 -62.65
CA GLN A 63 -16.06 12.66 -63.00
C GLN A 63 -16.25 14.18 -63.07
N VAL A 64 -17.35 14.63 -63.66
CA VAL A 64 -17.69 16.06 -63.80
C VAL A 64 -19.14 16.27 -63.41
N ALA A 65 -19.42 17.33 -62.64
CA ALA A 65 -20.78 17.84 -62.46
C ALA A 65 -20.84 19.35 -62.71
N ALA A 66 -21.90 19.86 -63.32
CA ALA A 66 -22.07 21.29 -63.56
C ALA A 66 -23.43 21.76 -63.04
N ASN A 67 -23.47 22.77 -62.15
CA ASN A 67 -24.71 23.40 -61.70
C ASN A 67 -24.85 24.82 -62.29
N VAL A 68 -25.92 25.01 -63.07
CA VAL A 68 -26.30 26.31 -63.64
C VAL A 68 -27.44 26.92 -62.82
N SER A 69 -27.19 28.06 -62.16
CA SER A 69 -28.22 28.82 -61.43
C SER A 69 -29.08 29.65 -62.38
N SER A 70 -30.40 29.70 -62.14
CA SER A 70 -31.35 30.38 -63.01
C SER A 70 -31.48 31.90 -62.75
N LEU A 71 -31.31 32.70 -63.82
CA LEU A 71 -31.71 34.12 -64.07
C LEU A 71 -30.78 35.27 -63.58
N PRO A 72 -30.72 36.46 -64.25
CA PRO A 72 -30.90 36.81 -65.68
C PRO A 72 -29.59 37.32 -66.35
N LEU A 73 -29.58 37.42 -67.69
CA LEU A 73 -28.50 38.00 -68.53
C LEU A 73 -28.10 39.42 -68.06
N PRO A 74 -26.82 39.86 -68.20
CA PRO A 74 -25.83 39.40 -69.20
C PRO A 74 -24.72 38.46 -68.68
N VAL A 75 -24.66 38.18 -67.37
CA VAL A 75 -23.64 37.29 -66.79
C VAL A 75 -24.29 35.97 -66.38
N LEU A 76 -23.85 34.86 -66.97
CA LEU A 76 -24.30 33.51 -66.61
C LEU A 76 -23.25 32.85 -65.71
N PRO A 77 -23.45 32.81 -64.38
CA PRO A 77 -22.59 32.03 -63.51
C PRO A 77 -22.99 30.55 -63.58
N TYR A 78 -22.00 29.68 -63.79
CA TYR A 78 -22.18 28.25 -63.56
C TYR A 78 -21.01 27.67 -62.76
N HIS A 79 -21.34 26.68 -61.92
CA HIS A 79 -20.38 26.00 -61.06
C HIS A 79 -19.99 24.66 -61.67
N LEU A 80 -18.68 24.43 -61.84
CA LEU A 80 -18.14 23.14 -62.27
C LEU A 80 -17.51 22.42 -61.07
N TYR A 81 -17.86 21.14 -60.91
CA TYR A 81 -17.32 20.20 -59.95
C TYR A 81 -16.50 19.13 -60.69
N PHE A 82 -15.25 18.91 -60.28
CA PHE A 82 -14.35 17.90 -60.87
C PHE A 82 -13.85 16.91 -59.81
N ASN A 83 -13.85 15.61 -60.15
CA ASN A 83 -13.32 14.56 -59.29
C ASN A 83 -11.79 14.49 -59.42
N ALA A 84 -11.07 14.86 -58.36
CA ALA A 84 -9.62 15.07 -58.38
C ALA A 84 -8.79 13.80 -58.01
N THR A 85 -9.35 12.60 -58.14
CA THR A 85 -8.69 11.36 -57.69
C THR A 85 -7.83 10.68 -58.76
N GLY A 86 -7.80 11.17 -60.01
CA GLY A 86 -7.10 10.49 -61.11
C GLY A 86 -6.00 11.27 -61.83
N THR A 87 -6.02 12.59 -61.84
CA THR A 87 -5.10 13.43 -62.62
C THR A 87 -5.02 14.83 -62.03
N ASN A 88 -3.89 15.52 -62.21
CA ASN A 88 -3.65 16.88 -61.73
C ASN A 88 -4.90 17.75 -61.94
N ALA A 89 -5.46 18.32 -60.86
CA ALA A 89 -6.64 19.18 -60.91
C ALA A 89 -6.46 20.45 -61.79
N ASN A 90 -5.23 20.70 -62.26
CA ASN A 90 -4.87 21.78 -63.17
C ASN A 90 -5.08 21.43 -64.66
N GLU A 91 -5.35 20.16 -65.00
CA GLU A 91 -5.66 19.73 -66.37
C GLU A 91 -7.16 19.48 -66.51
N VAL A 92 -7.98 20.46 -66.16
CA VAL A 92 -9.32 20.52 -66.75
C VAL A 92 -9.12 20.84 -68.23
N SER A 93 -9.44 19.91 -69.13
CA SER A 93 -9.27 20.18 -70.55
C SER A 93 -10.13 21.38 -70.94
N THR A 94 -9.51 22.41 -71.49
CA THR A 94 -10.19 23.59 -72.02
C THR A 94 -11.28 23.22 -73.03
N SER A 95 -11.16 22.06 -73.68
CA SER A 95 -12.19 21.49 -74.56
C SER A 95 -13.48 21.10 -73.83
N THR A 96 -13.40 20.62 -72.58
CA THR A 96 -14.58 20.25 -71.78
C THR A 96 -15.33 21.50 -71.33
N ILE A 97 -14.59 22.52 -70.87
CA ILE A 97 -15.17 23.82 -70.50
C ILE A 97 -15.84 24.47 -71.71
N ARG A 98 -15.13 24.54 -72.85
CA ARG A 98 -15.66 25.15 -74.08
C ARG A 98 -16.94 24.49 -74.58
N ALA A 99 -17.03 23.17 -74.49
CA ALA A 99 -18.22 22.46 -74.95
C ALA A 99 -19.42 22.65 -74.01
N ILE A 100 -19.19 22.86 -72.71
CA ILE A 100 -20.23 23.26 -71.76
C ILE A 100 -20.67 24.71 -72.02
N ASP A 101 -19.72 25.61 -72.31
CA ASP A 101 -20.02 27.00 -72.70
C ASP A 101 -20.86 27.06 -73.98
N GLU A 102 -20.49 26.31 -75.03
CA GLU A 102 -21.24 26.20 -76.29
C GLU A 102 -22.66 25.65 -76.05
N ALA A 103 -22.82 24.60 -75.23
CA ALA A 103 -24.14 24.03 -74.92
C ALA A 103 -25.04 24.98 -74.10
N ILE A 104 -24.46 25.78 -73.19
CA ILE A 104 -25.21 26.80 -72.44
C ILE A 104 -25.63 27.94 -73.38
N LEU A 105 -24.73 28.41 -74.24
CA LEU A 105 -25.02 29.47 -75.21
C LEU A 105 -26.04 29.05 -76.25
N GLU A 106 -26.00 27.80 -76.74
CA GLU A 106 -26.99 27.26 -77.69
C GLU A 106 -28.40 27.25 -77.07
N ARG A 107 -28.52 26.93 -75.78
CA ARG A 107 -29.80 26.89 -75.07
C ARG A 107 -30.39 28.27 -74.76
N TYR A 108 -29.55 29.25 -74.42
CA TYR A 108 -29.98 30.62 -74.10
C TYR A 108 -29.90 31.59 -75.28
N GLY A 109 -29.39 31.11 -76.42
CA GLY A 109 -29.10 31.85 -77.65
C GLY A 109 -30.33 32.16 -78.49
N GLY A 110 -31.24 32.98 -77.96
CA GLY A 110 -31.98 33.92 -78.82
C GLY A 110 -31.07 35.10 -79.23
N ALA A 111 -31.55 35.99 -80.09
CA ALA A 111 -30.83 37.15 -80.65
C ALA A 111 -30.18 38.14 -79.63
N SER A 112 -30.25 37.88 -78.33
CA SER A 112 -29.67 38.66 -77.23
C SER A 112 -28.34 38.10 -76.68
N ALA A 113 -27.77 37.05 -77.28
CA ALA A 113 -26.57 36.37 -76.77
C ALA A 113 -25.22 37.00 -77.20
N GLN A 114 -25.19 38.03 -78.05
CA GLN A 114 -23.92 38.58 -78.57
C GLN A 114 -23.03 39.25 -77.51
N ASN A 115 -23.55 39.56 -76.30
CA ASN A 115 -22.80 40.20 -75.22
C ASN A 115 -22.88 39.44 -73.87
N ALA A 116 -23.15 38.14 -73.89
CA ALA A 116 -23.19 37.35 -72.65
C ALA A 116 -21.75 37.02 -72.19
N SER A 117 -21.39 37.42 -70.96
CA SER A 117 -20.13 37.01 -70.34
C SER A 117 -20.37 35.83 -69.42
N ILE A 118 -19.62 34.74 -69.63
CA ILE A 118 -19.72 33.53 -68.84
C ILE A 118 -18.73 33.65 -67.69
N ASN A 119 -19.22 33.52 -66.46
CA ASN A 119 -18.36 33.54 -65.26
C ASN A 119 -18.24 32.13 -64.69
N ILE A 120 -17.09 31.51 -64.91
CA ILE A 120 -16.81 30.14 -64.47
C ILE A 120 -16.27 30.18 -63.05
N GLN A 121 -16.97 29.52 -62.12
CA GLN A 121 -16.43 29.25 -60.79
C GLN A 121 -16.19 27.75 -60.64
N THR A 122 -14.92 27.35 -60.68
CA THR A 122 -14.52 25.97 -60.37
C THR A 122 -14.63 25.73 -58.86
N ARG A 123 -15.33 24.66 -58.49
CA ARG A 123 -15.36 24.16 -57.11
C ARG A 123 -14.76 22.76 -57.08
N GLY A 124 -13.98 22.48 -56.05
CA GLY A 124 -13.52 21.12 -55.80
C GLY A 124 -14.71 20.19 -55.57
N PHE A 125 -14.60 18.92 -55.98
CA PHE A 125 -15.60 17.91 -55.62
C PHE A 125 -15.87 17.95 -54.11
N PRO A 126 -17.13 17.73 -53.66
CA PRO A 126 -17.40 17.53 -52.25
C PRO A 126 -16.65 16.27 -51.81
N LYS A 127 -15.45 16.45 -51.25
CA LYS A 127 -14.77 15.39 -50.52
C LYS A 127 -15.72 14.98 -49.41
N VAL A 128 -15.90 13.68 -49.19
CA VAL A 128 -16.53 13.18 -47.97
C VAL A 128 -15.77 13.86 -46.85
N VAL A 129 -16.38 14.87 -46.23
CA VAL A 129 -15.74 15.59 -45.15
C VAL A 129 -15.43 14.49 -44.14
N PRO A 130 -14.15 14.21 -43.81
CA PRO A 130 -13.88 13.25 -42.76
C PRO A 130 -14.70 13.77 -41.60
N GLN A 131 -15.64 12.96 -41.14
CA GLN A 131 -16.52 13.32 -40.05
C GLN A 131 -15.59 13.78 -38.91
N LEU A 132 -15.42 15.10 -38.78
CA LEU A 132 -14.72 15.78 -37.69
C LEU A 132 -15.66 15.71 -36.49
N SER A 133 -15.96 14.48 -36.14
CA SER A 133 -16.88 14.09 -35.10
C SER A 133 -16.01 13.67 -33.93
N ALA A 134 -16.60 13.62 -32.74
CA ALA A 134 -15.93 13.22 -31.50
C ALA A 134 -15.07 11.93 -31.60
N SER A 135 -15.25 11.11 -32.63
CA SER A 135 -14.41 9.97 -33.03
C SER A 135 -12.92 10.29 -33.20
N ASN A 136 -12.55 11.47 -33.71
CA ASN A 136 -11.13 11.82 -33.88
C ASN A 136 -10.48 12.21 -32.54
N VAL A 137 -11.24 12.79 -31.60
CA VAL A 137 -10.71 13.20 -30.29
C VAL A 137 -10.30 11.99 -29.46
N VAL A 138 -11.14 10.94 -29.44
CA VAL A 138 -10.80 9.67 -28.77
C VAL A 138 -9.61 9.00 -29.46
N GLY A 139 -9.48 9.08 -30.77
CA GLY A 139 -8.32 8.50 -31.41
C GLY A 139 -7.02 9.26 -31.15
N THR A 140 -7.05 10.58 -31.11
CA THR A 140 -5.85 11.39 -30.90
C THR A 140 -5.43 11.44 -29.43
N MET A 141 -6.37 11.54 -28.49
CA MET A 141 -6.08 11.74 -27.06
C MET A 141 -6.70 10.70 -26.13
N GLY A 142 -7.43 9.70 -26.65
CA GLY A 142 -8.14 8.73 -25.81
C GLY A 142 -7.22 7.91 -24.92
N ALA A 143 -6.03 7.52 -25.39
CA ALA A 143 -5.05 6.80 -24.55
C ALA A 143 -4.71 7.58 -23.26
N LEU A 144 -4.63 8.91 -23.34
CA LEU A 144 -4.36 9.76 -22.18
C LEU A 144 -5.55 9.83 -21.21
N TRP A 145 -6.76 10.02 -21.73
CA TRP A 145 -7.96 10.15 -20.87
C TRP A 145 -8.39 8.83 -20.25
N PHE A 146 -8.33 7.72 -21.00
CA PHE A 146 -8.71 6.39 -20.53
C PHE A 146 -7.64 5.73 -19.65
N TYR A 147 -6.43 6.30 -19.58
CA TYR A 147 -5.40 5.94 -18.59
C TYR A 147 -5.75 6.43 -17.17
N CYS A 148 -6.47 7.54 -17.04
CA CYS A 148 -6.74 8.18 -15.75
C CYS A 148 -7.58 7.33 -14.77
N PRO A 149 -8.72 6.71 -15.15
CA PRO A 149 -9.57 6.01 -14.18
C PRO A 149 -8.87 4.84 -13.45
N PRO A 150 -8.14 3.93 -14.14
CA PRO A 150 -7.36 2.90 -13.47
C PRO A 150 -6.27 3.45 -12.55
N MET A 151 -5.65 4.58 -12.91
CA MET A 151 -4.65 5.25 -12.08
C MET A 151 -5.21 5.84 -10.79
N PHE A 152 -6.41 6.43 -10.85
CA PHE A 152 -7.08 6.91 -9.64
C PHE A 152 -7.38 5.75 -8.69
N ASN A 153 -7.83 4.60 -9.20
CA ASN A 153 -8.04 3.42 -8.37
C ASN A 153 -6.72 2.93 -7.74
N PHE A 154 -5.64 2.89 -8.52
CA PHE A 154 -4.29 2.58 -8.02
C PHE A 154 -3.85 3.53 -6.89
N MET A 155 -4.10 4.83 -7.02
CA MET A 155 -3.70 5.81 -6.00
C MET A 155 -4.49 5.63 -4.70
N ILE A 156 -5.80 5.37 -4.79
CA ILE A 156 -6.64 5.09 -3.62
C ILE A 156 -6.16 3.82 -2.93
N LEU A 157 -5.89 2.75 -3.69
CA LEU A 157 -5.34 1.50 -3.17
C LEU A 157 -4.01 1.71 -2.44
N LEU A 158 -3.07 2.42 -3.05
CA LEU A 158 -1.76 2.71 -2.45
C LEU A 158 -1.92 3.45 -1.12
N ASN A 159 -2.83 4.44 -1.08
CA ASN A 159 -3.12 5.20 0.12
C ASN A 159 -3.66 4.29 1.24
N GLN A 160 -4.70 3.49 0.95
CA GLN A 160 -5.29 2.55 1.93
C GLN A 160 -4.28 1.56 2.50
N LEU A 161 -3.43 0.96 1.66
CA LEU A 161 -2.38 0.04 2.11
C LEU A 161 -1.38 0.71 3.05
N VAL A 162 -1.00 1.95 2.75
CA VAL A 162 -0.05 2.69 3.59
C VAL A 162 -0.71 3.17 4.88
N THR A 163 -1.98 3.57 4.86
CA THR A 163 -2.74 3.88 6.08
C THR A 163 -2.82 2.67 7.01
N GLU A 164 -3.05 1.46 6.50
CA GLU A 164 -3.03 0.24 7.33
C GLU A 164 -1.64 -0.05 7.93
N ASN A 165 -0.58 0.19 7.17
CA ASN A 165 0.79 0.04 7.66
C ASN A 165 1.13 1.10 8.73
N GLU A 166 0.71 2.35 8.52
CA GLU A 166 0.92 3.47 9.45
C GLU A 166 0.18 3.24 10.79
N LEU A 167 -1.07 2.79 10.71
CA LEU A 167 -1.88 2.41 11.89
C LEU A 167 -1.47 1.06 12.48
N LYS A 168 -0.54 0.33 11.86
CA LYS A 168 -0.07 -1.01 12.27
C LYS A 168 -1.20 -2.06 12.34
N LEU A 169 -2.30 -1.86 11.62
CA LEU A 169 -3.46 -2.77 11.60
C LEU A 169 -3.05 -4.16 11.10
N ARG A 170 -2.23 -4.20 10.05
CA ARG A 170 -1.65 -5.43 9.51
C ARG A 170 -0.83 -6.21 10.55
N LEU A 171 -0.08 -5.50 11.40
CA LEU A 171 0.73 -6.10 12.46
C LEU A 171 -0.15 -6.76 13.51
N SER A 172 -1.22 -6.08 13.92
CA SER A 172 -2.21 -6.58 14.88
C SER A 172 -2.94 -7.83 14.38
N MET A 173 -3.35 -7.84 13.11
CA MET A 173 -3.96 -9.05 12.51
C MET A 173 -2.98 -10.23 12.47
N ARG A 174 -1.70 -9.96 12.17
CA ARG A 174 -0.66 -10.99 12.13
C ARG A 174 -0.37 -11.59 13.51
N THR A 175 -0.31 -10.80 14.57
CA THR A 175 -0.12 -11.32 15.93
C THR A 175 -1.29 -12.18 16.38
N MET A 176 -2.50 -11.88 15.90
CA MET A 176 -3.71 -12.63 16.20
C MET A 176 -3.87 -13.94 15.40
N GLY A 177 -3.02 -14.19 14.40
CA GLY A 177 -2.98 -15.44 13.65
C GLY A 177 -3.18 -15.33 12.14
N LEU A 178 -3.37 -14.13 11.58
CA LEU A 178 -3.51 -13.96 10.14
C LEU A 178 -2.18 -14.26 9.43
N LYS A 179 -2.21 -15.14 8.43
CA LYS A 179 -1.06 -15.42 7.57
C LYS A 179 -0.85 -14.27 6.59
N ASN A 180 0.41 -13.87 6.38
CA ASN A 180 0.76 -12.79 5.45
C ASN A 180 0.28 -13.04 4.00
N SER A 181 0.28 -14.30 3.55
CA SER A 181 -0.20 -14.66 2.21
C SER A 181 -1.70 -14.40 2.04
N ILE A 182 -2.49 -14.71 3.06
CA ILE A 182 -3.95 -14.51 3.05
C ILE A 182 -4.27 -13.01 3.02
N TYR A 183 -3.52 -12.19 3.75
CA TYR A 183 -3.66 -10.73 3.72
C TYR A 183 -3.49 -10.17 2.30
N TRP A 184 -2.37 -10.48 1.64
CA TRP A 184 -2.10 -9.99 0.29
C TRP A 184 -3.08 -10.55 -0.74
N PHE A 185 -3.49 -11.82 -0.58
CA PHE A 185 -4.49 -12.44 -1.44
C PHE A 185 -5.87 -11.78 -1.29
N ALA A 186 -6.28 -11.46 -0.06
CA ALA A 186 -7.54 -10.77 0.19
C ALA A 186 -7.56 -9.40 -0.50
N TRP A 187 -6.50 -8.60 -0.35
CA TRP A 187 -6.35 -7.32 -1.04
C TRP A 187 -6.31 -7.46 -2.55
N PHE A 188 -5.59 -8.46 -3.08
CA PHE A 188 -5.55 -8.70 -4.52
C PHE A 188 -6.96 -9.02 -5.05
N TRP A 189 -7.67 -9.94 -4.39
CA TRP A 189 -9.00 -10.37 -4.79
C TRP A 189 -10.06 -9.27 -4.72
N THR A 190 -10.12 -8.52 -3.61
CA THR A 190 -11.07 -7.40 -3.49
C THR A 190 -10.86 -6.34 -4.56
N ASN A 191 -9.59 -6.02 -4.87
CA ASN A 191 -9.27 -5.10 -5.95
C ASN A 191 -9.57 -5.67 -7.33
N THR A 192 -9.36 -6.96 -7.57
CA THR A 192 -9.78 -7.60 -8.83
C THR A 192 -11.28 -7.43 -9.05
N VAL A 193 -12.11 -7.62 -8.03
CA VAL A 193 -13.56 -7.41 -8.11
C VAL A 193 -13.92 -5.95 -8.40
N ILE A 194 -13.28 -5.00 -7.71
CA ILE A 194 -13.47 -3.56 -7.95
C ILE A 194 -13.06 -3.19 -9.39
N ASN A 195 -11.95 -3.75 -9.88
CA ASN A 195 -11.46 -3.55 -11.24
C ASN A 195 -12.42 -4.12 -12.29
N ILE A 196 -13.04 -5.28 -12.05
CA ILE A 196 -14.07 -5.81 -12.95
C ILE A 196 -15.24 -4.81 -13.03
N GLY A 197 -15.71 -4.30 -11.90
CA GLY A 197 -16.77 -3.30 -11.86
C GLY A 197 -16.40 -2.01 -12.61
N SER A 198 -15.22 -1.45 -12.34
CA SER A 198 -14.78 -0.19 -12.94
C SER A 198 -14.57 -0.30 -14.46
N THR A 199 -14.07 -1.44 -14.94
CA THR A 199 -13.87 -1.68 -16.38
C THR A 199 -15.19 -1.84 -17.13
N LEU A 200 -16.16 -2.56 -16.57
CA LEU A 200 -17.49 -2.69 -17.16
C LEU A 200 -18.20 -1.34 -17.25
N ILE A 201 -18.10 -0.53 -16.19
CA ILE A 201 -18.64 0.84 -16.16
C ILE A 201 -17.97 1.70 -17.23
N LEU A 202 -16.64 1.65 -17.36
CA LEU A 202 -15.90 2.42 -18.35
C LEU A 202 -16.34 2.09 -19.79
N ILE A 203 -16.48 0.80 -20.11
CA ILE A 203 -16.92 0.34 -21.43
C ILE A 203 -18.37 0.74 -21.69
N ALA A 204 -19.26 0.61 -20.70
CA ALA A 204 -20.66 0.98 -20.82
C ALA A 204 -20.82 2.48 -21.09
N PHE A 205 -20.11 3.34 -20.36
CA PHE A 205 -20.10 4.79 -20.62
C PHE A 205 -19.50 5.11 -22.00
N GLY A 206 -18.39 4.46 -22.37
CA GLY A 206 -17.78 4.63 -23.69
C GLY A 206 -18.72 4.30 -24.85
N ALA A 207 -19.52 3.24 -24.70
CA ALA A 207 -20.55 2.85 -25.66
C ALA A 207 -21.76 3.82 -25.64
N MET A 208 -22.18 4.30 -24.46
CA MET A 208 -23.27 5.26 -24.32
C MET A 208 -22.98 6.59 -25.04
N PHE A 209 -21.74 7.08 -24.98
CA PHE A 209 -21.29 8.27 -25.70
C PHE A 209 -21.03 8.04 -27.19
N GLN A 210 -21.32 6.85 -27.73
CA GLN A 210 -21.20 6.51 -29.14
C GLN A 210 -19.79 6.66 -29.71
N PHE A 211 -18.76 6.41 -28.90
CA PHE A 211 -17.38 6.45 -29.37
C PHE A 211 -17.07 5.24 -30.27
N LEU A 212 -16.55 5.50 -31.48
CA LEU A 212 -16.24 4.48 -32.49
C LEU A 212 -15.31 3.37 -31.97
N PHE A 213 -14.36 3.73 -31.09
CA PHE A 213 -13.46 2.80 -30.41
C PHE A 213 -14.21 1.70 -29.65
N PHE A 214 -15.28 2.07 -28.92
CA PHE A 214 -16.07 1.13 -28.13
C PHE A 214 -17.16 0.43 -28.95
N LEU A 215 -17.69 1.09 -29.98
CA LEU A 215 -18.74 0.53 -30.84
C LEU A 215 -18.20 -0.49 -31.84
N LYS A 216 -17.04 -0.22 -32.45
CA LYS A 216 -16.41 -1.09 -33.46
C LYS A 216 -15.34 -2.02 -32.88
N GLY A 217 -14.95 -1.83 -31.63
CA GLY A 217 -14.04 -2.72 -30.92
C GLY A 217 -14.78 -3.93 -30.37
N ASN A 218 -14.17 -5.11 -30.45
CA ASN A 218 -14.71 -6.29 -29.80
C ASN A 218 -14.73 -6.11 -28.27
N PHE A 219 -15.89 -6.35 -27.66
CA PHE A 219 -16.09 -6.21 -26.21
C PHE A 219 -15.08 -6.98 -25.36
N VAL A 220 -14.73 -8.22 -25.74
CA VAL A 220 -13.81 -9.08 -24.97
C VAL A 220 -12.40 -8.49 -25.00
N VAL A 221 -11.96 -7.96 -26.15
CA VAL A 221 -10.64 -7.32 -26.27
C VAL A 221 -10.58 -6.05 -25.42
N LEU A 222 -11.62 -5.22 -25.49
CA LEU A 222 -11.72 -3.99 -24.68
C LEU A 222 -11.73 -4.31 -23.18
N PHE A 223 -12.50 -5.32 -22.77
CA PHE A 223 -12.53 -5.81 -21.40
C PHE A 223 -11.15 -6.27 -20.95
N LEU A 224 -10.47 -7.14 -21.72
CA LEU A 224 -9.14 -7.64 -21.39
C LEU A 224 -8.11 -6.52 -21.28
N LEU A 225 -8.14 -5.53 -22.18
CA LEU A 225 -7.24 -4.38 -22.15
C LEU A 225 -7.35 -3.63 -20.82
N PHE A 226 -8.54 -3.14 -20.48
CA PHE A 226 -8.72 -2.32 -19.28
C PHE A 226 -8.58 -3.16 -18.00
N PHE A 227 -9.03 -4.41 -18.02
CA PHE A 227 -9.01 -5.30 -16.85
C PHE A 227 -7.58 -5.75 -16.49
N LEU A 228 -6.82 -6.22 -17.48
CA LEU A 228 -5.44 -6.66 -17.25
C LEU A 228 -4.53 -5.47 -16.92
N PHE A 229 -4.74 -4.31 -17.56
CA PHE A 229 -4.05 -3.08 -17.18
C PHE A 229 -4.33 -2.73 -15.72
N SER A 230 -5.60 -2.63 -15.31
CA SER A 230 -5.97 -2.27 -13.93
C SER A 230 -5.46 -3.29 -12.91
N THR A 231 -5.49 -4.59 -13.25
CA THR A 231 -5.01 -5.66 -12.37
C THR A 231 -3.49 -5.65 -12.23
N SER A 232 -2.75 -5.31 -13.29
CA SER A 232 -1.27 -5.22 -13.24
C SER A 232 -0.75 -4.08 -12.36
N LEU A 233 -1.57 -3.06 -12.10
CA LEU A 233 -1.24 -1.96 -11.19
C LEU A 233 -1.36 -2.34 -9.71
N VAL A 234 -2.13 -3.36 -9.37
CA VAL A 234 -2.33 -3.81 -7.99
C VAL A 234 -1.00 -4.31 -7.37
N PRO A 235 -0.23 -5.20 -8.02
CA PRO A 235 1.11 -5.56 -7.54
C PRO A 235 2.10 -4.40 -7.48
N VAL A 236 2.01 -3.43 -8.40
CA VAL A 236 2.84 -2.21 -8.35
C VAL A 236 2.54 -1.41 -7.08
N ALA A 237 1.26 -1.30 -6.69
CA ALA A 237 0.87 -0.67 -5.44
C ALA A 237 1.40 -1.44 -4.22
N PHE A 238 1.34 -2.77 -4.23
CA PHE A 238 1.90 -3.61 -3.16
C PHE A 238 3.40 -3.38 -3.01
N PHE A 239 4.13 -3.38 -4.12
CA PHE A 239 5.55 -3.10 -4.16
C PHE A 239 5.87 -1.72 -3.58
N LEU A 240 5.22 -0.66 -4.04
CA LEU A 240 5.45 0.70 -3.54
C LEU A 240 5.08 0.86 -2.06
N SER A 241 3.99 0.22 -1.62
CA SER A 241 3.54 0.28 -0.22
C SER A 241 4.59 -0.27 0.76
N SER A 242 5.48 -1.15 0.31
CA SER A 242 6.54 -1.71 1.16
C SER A 242 7.62 -0.69 1.55
N PHE A 243 7.80 0.39 0.77
CA PHE A 243 8.79 1.45 1.05
C PHE A 243 8.19 2.66 1.77
N LEU A 244 6.85 2.76 1.78
CA LEU A 244 6.13 3.94 2.23
C LEU A 244 5.56 3.70 3.63
N ASN A 245 6.03 4.50 4.59
CA ASN A 245 5.62 4.38 6.00
C ASN A 245 4.55 5.40 6.41
N GLN A 246 4.27 6.42 5.59
CA GLN A 246 3.36 7.52 5.91
C GLN A 246 2.36 7.75 4.79
N THR A 247 1.11 7.97 5.15
CA THR A 247 0.01 8.21 4.20
C THR A 247 0.23 9.45 3.32
N LYS A 248 0.80 10.52 3.91
CA LYS A 248 1.11 11.76 3.18
C LYS A 248 2.15 11.53 2.09
N THR A 249 3.22 10.79 2.38
CA THR A 249 4.26 10.50 1.38
C THR A 249 3.74 9.57 0.30
N ALA A 250 2.89 8.61 0.65
CA ALA A 250 2.24 7.72 -0.32
C ALA A 250 1.35 8.45 -1.30
N SER A 251 0.57 9.44 -0.83
CA SER A 251 -0.26 10.28 -1.69
C SER A 251 0.60 11.09 -2.67
N THR A 252 1.68 11.70 -2.20
CA THR A 252 2.61 12.45 -3.08
C THR A 252 3.29 11.55 -4.11
N VAL A 253 3.75 10.36 -3.70
CA VAL A 253 4.38 9.40 -4.62
C VAL A 253 3.37 8.86 -5.63
N GLY A 254 2.15 8.54 -5.21
CA GLY A 254 1.06 8.15 -6.10
C GLY A 254 0.74 9.22 -7.15
N PHE A 255 0.63 10.49 -6.72
CA PHE A 255 0.45 11.62 -7.64
C PHE A 255 1.63 11.80 -8.59
N LEU A 256 2.87 11.64 -8.12
CA LEU A 256 4.05 11.75 -8.96
C LEU A 256 4.09 10.64 -10.02
N VAL A 257 3.78 9.39 -9.65
CA VAL A 257 3.67 8.26 -10.60
C VAL A 257 2.55 8.52 -11.61
N PHE A 258 1.42 9.06 -11.17
CA PHE A 258 0.32 9.45 -12.04
C PHE A 258 0.74 10.52 -13.05
N VAL A 259 1.33 11.63 -12.61
CA VAL A 259 1.77 12.75 -13.47
C VAL A 259 2.88 12.30 -14.42
N ALA A 260 3.89 11.58 -13.93
CA ALA A 260 4.97 11.06 -14.77
C ALA A 260 4.43 10.10 -15.83
N GLY A 261 3.49 9.22 -15.45
CA GLY A 261 2.84 8.33 -16.40
C GLY A 261 1.98 9.07 -17.42
N LEU A 262 1.24 10.10 -17.01
CA LEU A 262 0.44 10.93 -17.91
C LEU A 262 1.33 11.68 -18.93
N LEU A 263 2.49 12.21 -18.50
CA LEU A 263 3.46 12.83 -19.40
C LEU A 263 4.04 11.83 -20.41
N LEU A 264 4.34 10.60 -19.97
CA LEU A 264 4.79 9.54 -20.87
C LEU A 264 3.68 9.13 -21.85
N GLN A 265 2.41 9.11 -21.42
CA GLN A 265 1.28 8.84 -22.29
C GLN A 265 1.18 9.84 -23.44
N VAL A 266 1.52 11.12 -23.24
CA VAL A 266 1.56 12.13 -24.32
C VAL A 266 2.52 11.69 -25.44
N VAL A 267 3.71 11.20 -25.07
CA VAL A 267 4.74 10.72 -26.03
C VAL A 267 4.29 9.45 -26.75
N PHE A 268 3.52 8.60 -26.08
CA PHE A 268 3.08 7.29 -26.57
C PHE A 268 1.70 7.31 -27.24
N THR A 269 1.09 8.47 -27.46
CA THR A 269 -0.26 8.55 -28.04
C THR A 269 -0.28 8.11 -29.51
N ASN A 270 -1.21 7.21 -29.85
CA ASN A 270 -1.59 6.83 -31.22
C ASN A 270 -0.40 6.49 -32.14
N LEU A 271 -0.15 7.27 -33.20
CA LEU A 271 0.87 7.00 -34.22
C LEU A 271 2.32 7.03 -33.67
N PRO A 272 2.73 8.03 -32.87
CA PRO A 272 4.04 8.09 -32.22
C PRO A 272 4.55 6.81 -31.55
N ILE A 273 3.69 5.93 -31.06
CA ILE A 273 4.15 4.70 -30.40
C ILE A 273 4.90 3.76 -31.34
N TYR A 274 4.54 3.74 -32.63
CA TYR A 274 5.15 2.87 -33.62
C TYR A 274 6.58 3.32 -33.99
N TYR A 275 6.95 4.56 -33.67
CA TYR A 275 8.33 5.04 -33.80
C TYR A 275 9.32 4.20 -32.99
N TRP A 276 8.90 3.70 -31.82
CA TRP A 276 9.75 2.87 -30.95
C TRP A 276 9.99 1.45 -31.47
N TYR A 277 9.30 1.06 -32.54
CA TYR A 277 9.51 -0.21 -33.23
C TYR A 277 10.33 -0.08 -34.51
N LEU A 278 10.69 1.14 -34.94
CA LEU A 278 11.62 1.37 -36.05
C LEU A 278 13.02 0.86 -35.71
N ASP A 279 13.73 0.35 -36.71
CA ASP A 279 15.14 -0.06 -36.57
C ASP A 279 16.07 1.11 -36.19
N SER A 280 15.67 2.34 -36.50
CA SER A 280 16.37 3.58 -36.14
C SER A 280 16.27 3.93 -34.64
N SER A 281 15.37 3.28 -33.89
CA SER A 281 15.19 3.56 -32.46
C SER A 281 16.32 2.96 -31.61
N PRO A 282 16.70 3.60 -30.49
CA PRO A 282 17.74 3.07 -29.61
C PRO A 282 17.32 1.71 -29.01
N ARG A 283 18.14 0.67 -29.27
CA ARG A 283 17.88 -0.72 -28.89
C ARG A 283 17.51 -0.89 -27.41
N VAL A 284 18.20 -0.17 -26.52
CA VAL A 284 17.98 -0.24 -25.07
C VAL A 284 16.56 0.21 -24.69
N LEU A 285 16.06 1.30 -25.25
CA LEU A 285 14.71 1.80 -24.94
C LEU A 285 13.63 0.90 -25.53
N ARG A 286 13.85 0.36 -26.73
CA ARG A 286 12.96 -0.60 -27.38
C ARG A 286 12.75 -1.86 -26.53
N ASP A 287 13.81 -2.36 -25.90
CA ASP A 287 13.74 -3.56 -25.06
C ASP A 287 13.23 -3.27 -23.63
N LEU A 288 13.41 -2.03 -23.12
CA LEU A 288 13.01 -1.64 -21.77
C LEU A 288 11.54 -1.18 -21.66
N PHE A 289 11.02 -0.44 -22.65
CA PHE A 289 9.67 0.11 -22.58
C PHE A 289 8.54 -0.91 -22.42
N PRO A 290 8.60 -2.14 -22.96
CA PRO A 290 7.62 -3.18 -22.66
C PRO A 290 7.57 -3.59 -21.17
N PHE A 291 8.59 -3.28 -20.36
CA PHE A 291 8.54 -3.47 -18.90
C PHE A 291 7.75 -2.36 -18.18
N TYR A 292 7.46 -1.26 -18.86
CA TYR A 292 6.59 -0.20 -18.36
C TYR A 292 5.14 -0.50 -18.74
N VAL A 293 4.35 -0.94 -17.77
CA VAL A 293 2.94 -1.35 -17.94
C VAL A 293 2.10 -0.35 -18.76
N ALA A 294 2.31 0.96 -18.58
CA ALA A 294 1.51 1.94 -19.31
C ALA A 294 1.86 2.04 -20.81
N PHE A 295 3.07 1.63 -21.22
CA PHE A 295 3.46 1.57 -22.63
C PHE A 295 2.65 0.51 -23.39
N ASP A 296 2.50 -0.69 -22.83
CA ASP A 296 1.68 -1.76 -23.43
C ASP A 296 0.21 -1.36 -23.52
N PHE A 297 -0.29 -0.60 -22.55
CA PHE A 297 -1.64 -0.02 -22.61
C PHE A 297 -1.79 0.95 -23.78
N SER A 298 -0.87 1.90 -23.94
CA SER A 298 -0.87 2.85 -25.06
C SER A 298 -0.80 2.13 -26.40
N LYS A 299 0.02 1.08 -26.50
CA LYS A 299 0.23 0.31 -27.74
C LYS A 299 -1.03 -0.42 -28.14
N MET A 300 -1.65 -1.14 -27.22
CA MET A 300 -2.93 -1.79 -27.49
C MET A 300 -4.05 -0.80 -27.81
N PHE A 301 -4.08 0.34 -27.13
CA PHE A 301 -5.04 1.40 -27.44
C PHE A 301 -4.83 1.92 -28.86
N ALA A 302 -3.59 2.16 -29.28
CA ALA A 302 -3.24 2.59 -30.63
C ALA A 302 -3.61 1.53 -31.70
N ASP A 303 -3.33 0.26 -31.45
CA ASP A 303 -3.68 -0.83 -32.39
C ASP A 303 -5.21 -0.92 -32.60
N ILE A 304 -6.00 -0.83 -31.53
CA ILE A 304 -7.46 -0.84 -31.63
C ILE A 304 -7.94 0.43 -32.32
N ASN A 305 -7.38 1.60 -31.96
CA ASN A 305 -7.81 2.86 -32.53
C ASN A 305 -7.51 2.97 -34.03
N THR A 306 -6.33 2.56 -34.48
CA THR A 306 -5.95 2.63 -35.90
C THR A 306 -6.87 1.78 -36.77
N LEU A 307 -7.29 0.60 -36.30
CA LEU A 307 -8.18 -0.31 -37.03
C LEU A 307 -9.68 0.02 -36.91
N THR A 308 -10.08 0.72 -35.85
CA THR A 308 -11.48 1.14 -35.66
C THR A 308 -11.79 2.46 -36.35
N GLN A 309 -10.80 3.32 -36.54
CA GLN A 309 -10.98 4.57 -37.30
C GLN A 309 -11.13 4.30 -38.80
N PRO A 310 -11.96 5.09 -39.50
CA PRO A 310 -12.13 4.97 -40.94
C PRO A 310 -10.81 5.31 -41.66
N GLN A 311 -10.15 4.29 -42.19
CA GLN A 311 -9.01 4.47 -43.09
C GLN A 311 -9.52 4.58 -44.53
N LEU A 312 -8.81 5.35 -45.35
CA LEU A 312 -9.02 5.34 -46.80
C LEU A 312 -8.58 3.96 -47.33
N SER A 313 -9.48 3.23 -47.97
CA SER A 313 -9.13 2.01 -48.70
C SER A 313 -8.01 2.30 -49.72
N GLN A 314 -7.22 1.28 -50.09
CA GLN A 314 -6.14 1.39 -51.09
C GLN A 314 -6.63 1.96 -52.44
N ASP A 315 -7.93 1.88 -52.71
CA ASP A 315 -8.59 2.44 -53.89
C ASP A 315 -9.04 3.92 -53.73
N GLY A 316 -8.69 4.58 -52.61
CA GLY A 316 -8.91 6.02 -52.37
C GLY A 316 -10.36 6.48 -52.21
N ALA A 317 -11.34 5.58 -52.34
CA ALA A 317 -12.74 5.93 -52.55
C ALA A 317 -13.72 5.51 -51.46
N THR A 318 -13.38 4.49 -50.65
CA THR A 318 -14.25 3.96 -49.61
C THR A 318 -13.58 4.09 -48.24
N GLN A 319 -14.27 4.76 -47.31
CA GLN A 319 -13.92 4.76 -45.90
C GLN A 319 -14.56 3.53 -45.26
N VAL A 320 -13.87 2.41 -45.26
CA VAL A 320 -14.32 1.22 -44.52
C VAL A 320 -13.54 1.16 -43.21
N ALA A 321 -14.26 1.19 -42.09
CA ALA A 321 -13.68 0.88 -40.80
C ALA A 321 -14.13 -0.54 -40.45
N ASP A 322 -13.25 -1.51 -40.72
CA ASP A 322 -13.45 -2.96 -40.54
C ASP A 322 -13.63 -3.37 -39.07
N GLY A 323 -13.32 -2.46 -38.13
CA GLY A 323 -13.43 -2.70 -36.70
C GLY A 323 -12.32 -3.62 -36.19
N TYR A 324 -12.25 -3.78 -34.85
CA TYR A 324 -11.25 -4.62 -34.22
C TYR A 324 -11.87 -5.95 -33.78
N SER A 325 -11.60 -7.02 -34.52
CA SER A 325 -12.06 -8.37 -34.21
C SER A 325 -11.09 -9.12 -33.29
N PHE A 326 -11.58 -10.12 -32.57
CA PHE A 326 -10.74 -10.96 -31.69
C PHE A 326 -9.59 -11.66 -32.45
N VAL A 327 -9.77 -11.98 -33.72
CA VAL A 327 -8.74 -12.63 -34.55
C VAL A 327 -7.57 -11.68 -34.85
N GLN A 328 -7.82 -10.38 -34.98
CA GLN A 328 -6.77 -9.38 -35.22
C GLN A 328 -5.83 -9.22 -34.03
N LEU A 329 -6.23 -9.65 -32.82
CA LEU A 329 -5.38 -9.66 -31.63
C LEU A 329 -4.09 -10.49 -31.81
N PHE A 330 -4.18 -11.58 -32.59
CA PHE A 330 -3.07 -12.52 -32.81
C PHE A 330 -2.31 -12.26 -34.11
N LYS A 331 -2.78 -11.34 -34.96
CA LYS A 331 -2.14 -11.03 -36.23
C LYS A 331 -1.21 -9.82 -36.09
N LYS A 332 -0.14 -9.81 -36.88
CA LYS A 332 0.68 -8.62 -37.06
C LYS A 332 -0.09 -7.62 -37.91
N PHE A 333 0.12 -6.33 -37.63
CA PHE A 333 -0.53 -5.24 -38.34
C PHE A 333 0.54 -4.33 -38.94
N HIS A 334 0.43 -4.06 -40.25
CA HIS A 334 1.34 -3.17 -40.95
C HIS A 334 0.85 -1.73 -40.85
N VAL A 335 1.65 -0.85 -40.25
CA VAL A 335 1.32 0.56 -40.07
C VAL A 335 1.87 1.36 -41.25
N ALA A 336 0.99 1.70 -42.20
CA ALA A 336 1.37 2.41 -43.42
C ALA A 336 2.08 3.76 -43.19
N ALA A 337 1.78 4.45 -42.08
CA ALA A 337 2.37 5.77 -41.77
C ALA A 337 3.87 5.72 -41.44
N TYR A 338 4.37 4.62 -40.88
CA TYR A 338 5.78 4.45 -40.53
C TYR A 338 6.48 3.32 -41.30
N ASN A 339 5.74 2.58 -42.13
CA ASN A 339 6.22 1.41 -42.87
C ASN A 339 6.86 0.36 -41.94
N VAL A 340 6.20 0.05 -40.82
CA VAL A 340 6.66 -0.90 -39.80
C VAL A 340 5.55 -1.90 -39.47
N ASP A 341 5.94 -3.15 -39.25
CA ASP A 341 5.06 -4.19 -38.73
C ASP A 341 4.98 -4.12 -37.20
N SER A 342 3.81 -3.75 -36.68
CA SER A 342 3.53 -3.80 -35.24
C SER A 342 3.46 -5.26 -34.77
N PRO A 343 4.07 -5.61 -33.63
CA PRO A 343 3.88 -6.92 -33.00
C PRO A 343 2.40 -7.18 -32.68
N PRO A 344 1.96 -8.45 -32.59
CA PRO A 344 0.57 -8.76 -32.27
C PRO A 344 0.11 -8.17 -30.93
N GLY A 345 -1.16 -7.74 -30.84
CA GLY A 345 -1.75 -7.20 -29.61
C GLY A 345 -1.72 -8.19 -28.44
N ALA A 346 -1.80 -9.50 -28.73
CA ALA A 346 -1.69 -10.56 -27.73
C ALA A 346 -0.37 -10.52 -26.94
N GLN A 347 0.72 -10.03 -27.55
CA GLN A 347 2.01 -9.90 -26.85
C GLN A 347 1.93 -8.90 -25.69
N SER A 348 1.26 -7.77 -25.89
CA SER A 348 1.06 -6.76 -24.84
C SER A 348 0.15 -7.26 -23.71
N LEU A 349 -0.88 -8.05 -24.04
CA LEU A 349 -1.66 -8.75 -23.00
C LEU A 349 -0.82 -9.73 -22.19
N GLY A 350 0.07 -10.47 -22.86
CA GLY A 350 1.04 -11.34 -22.21
C GLY A 350 1.99 -10.57 -21.30
N MET A 351 2.45 -9.39 -21.72
CA MET A 351 3.31 -8.52 -20.91
C MET A 351 2.61 -8.06 -19.63
N PHE A 352 1.31 -7.72 -19.66
CA PHE A 352 0.58 -7.39 -18.42
C PHE A 352 0.62 -8.51 -17.38
N LEU A 353 0.45 -9.77 -17.82
CA LEU A 353 0.52 -10.93 -16.93
C LEU A 353 1.94 -11.14 -16.39
N ILE A 354 2.95 -11.01 -17.25
CA ILE A 354 4.36 -11.12 -16.86
C ILE A 354 4.72 -10.04 -15.83
N MET A 355 4.36 -8.78 -16.07
CA MET A 355 4.61 -7.69 -15.12
C MET A 355 3.88 -7.90 -13.80
N THR A 356 2.64 -8.40 -13.84
CA THR A 356 1.89 -8.76 -12.62
C THR A 356 2.68 -9.75 -11.77
N VAL A 357 3.23 -10.81 -12.38
CA VAL A 357 4.03 -11.81 -11.67
C VAL A 357 5.35 -11.21 -11.15
N ILE A 358 6.06 -10.42 -11.97
CA ILE A 358 7.32 -9.78 -11.57
C ILE A 358 7.10 -8.88 -10.35
N PHE A 359 6.11 -7.98 -10.39
CA PHE A 359 5.84 -7.08 -9.28
C PHE A 359 5.29 -7.80 -8.05
N LEU A 360 4.57 -8.92 -8.18
CA LEU A 360 4.18 -9.76 -7.04
C LEU A 360 5.41 -10.37 -6.35
N VAL A 361 6.38 -10.88 -7.13
CA VAL A 361 7.63 -11.41 -6.59
C VAL A 361 8.45 -10.31 -5.92
N LEU A 362 8.56 -9.14 -6.54
CA LEU A 362 9.24 -7.98 -5.96
C LEU A 362 8.54 -7.52 -4.67
N ALA A 363 7.21 -7.40 -4.68
CA ALA A 363 6.44 -7.02 -3.50
C ALA A 363 6.66 -8.03 -2.36
N TRP A 364 6.59 -9.33 -2.64
CA TRP A 364 6.89 -10.38 -1.66
C TRP A 364 8.32 -10.28 -1.11
N TYR A 365 9.31 -10.04 -1.96
CA TYR A 365 10.71 -9.92 -1.57
C TYR A 365 10.94 -8.73 -0.64
N PHE A 366 10.50 -7.54 -1.04
CA PHE A 366 10.70 -6.31 -0.27
C PHE A 366 9.86 -6.25 1.02
N ASP A 367 8.66 -6.80 1.00
CA ASP A 367 7.81 -6.93 2.20
C ASP A 367 8.44 -7.81 3.29
N ASN A 368 9.35 -8.73 2.94
CA ASN A 368 10.09 -9.52 3.93
C ASN A 368 11.39 -8.84 4.41
N ILE A 369 11.94 -7.91 3.62
CA ILE A 369 13.24 -7.28 3.88
C ILE A 369 13.12 -5.95 4.61
N ILE A 370 12.14 -5.13 4.26
CA ILE A 370 12.01 -3.78 4.77
C ILE A 370 11.52 -3.72 6.23
N PRO A 371 10.50 -4.49 6.68
CA PRO A 371 9.99 -4.34 8.04
C PRO A 371 11.04 -4.79 9.07
N LEU A 372 11.13 -4.02 10.16
CA LEU A 372 12.09 -4.26 11.22
C LEU A 372 11.62 -5.37 12.17
N PRO A 373 12.53 -6.30 12.57
CA PRO A 373 13.90 -6.48 12.10
C PRO A 373 13.97 -7.02 10.68
N ARG A 374 14.78 -6.34 9.87
CA ARG A 374 15.07 -6.72 8.49
C ARG A 374 15.66 -8.13 8.45
N ARG A 375 15.12 -9.00 7.60
CA ARG A 375 15.68 -10.32 7.33
C ARG A 375 16.92 -10.20 6.43
N ASP A 376 17.77 -11.22 6.43
CA ASP A 376 18.93 -11.29 5.53
C ASP A 376 18.47 -11.21 4.06
N LEU A 377 19.24 -10.55 3.20
CA LEU A 377 18.91 -10.40 1.76
C LEU A 377 18.69 -11.76 1.05
N TRP A 378 19.39 -12.79 1.53
CA TRP A 378 19.36 -14.15 0.97
C TRP A 378 18.36 -15.08 1.67
N PHE A 379 17.39 -14.55 2.42
CA PHE A 379 16.41 -15.35 3.14
C PHE A 379 15.67 -16.40 2.27
N PRO A 380 15.34 -16.16 0.97
CA PRO A 380 14.63 -17.17 0.18
C PRO A 380 15.45 -18.43 -0.09
N LEU A 381 16.78 -18.33 -0.04
CA LEU A 381 17.69 -19.46 -0.28
C LEU A 381 17.98 -20.24 1.00
N GLN A 382 17.58 -19.72 2.17
CA GLN A 382 17.81 -20.40 3.44
C GLN A 382 16.77 -21.51 3.62
N PRO A 383 17.17 -22.78 3.84
CA PRO A 383 16.24 -23.90 4.06
C PRO A 383 15.30 -23.66 5.25
N ALA A 384 15.77 -22.92 6.27
CA ALA A 384 14.99 -22.52 7.42
C ALA A 384 13.77 -21.65 7.07
N TYR A 385 13.82 -20.86 5.98
CA TYR A 385 12.68 -20.06 5.53
C TYR A 385 11.52 -20.93 5.05
N TRP A 386 11.83 -22.00 4.33
CA TRP A 386 10.86 -22.98 3.83
C TRP A 386 10.44 -24.01 4.89
N GLY A 387 10.86 -23.83 6.14
CA GLY A 387 10.57 -24.74 7.23
C GLY A 387 11.34 -26.07 7.17
N ILE A 388 12.35 -26.18 6.30
CA ILE A 388 13.23 -27.35 6.23
C ILE A 388 14.24 -27.20 7.36
N THR A 389 13.96 -27.87 8.48
CA THR A 389 14.79 -27.83 9.68
C THR A 389 15.70 -29.05 9.70
N ILE A 390 17.02 -28.86 9.57
CA ILE A 390 18.01 -29.94 9.52
C ILE A 390 18.33 -30.48 10.93
N PHE A 391 17.99 -29.73 11.99
CA PHE A 391 18.33 -30.07 13.38
C PHE A 391 17.09 -30.39 14.23
N SER A 392 17.20 -31.45 15.04
CA SER A 392 16.17 -31.89 16.00
C SER A 392 15.93 -30.87 17.12
N LYS A 393 14.68 -30.81 17.63
CA LYS A 393 14.28 -29.97 18.77
C LYS A 393 15.12 -30.21 20.03
N GLN A 394 15.56 -31.45 20.27
CA GLN A 394 16.35 -31.80 21.46
C GLN A 394 17.81 -31.32 21.38
N ASP A 395 18.38 -31.22 20.19
CA ASP A 395 19.77 -30.78 20.01
C ASP A 395 19.93 -29.27 20.24
N GLN A 396 18.91 -28.48 19.88
CA GLN A 396 18.91 -27.03 20.07
C GLN A 396 18.84 -26.60 21.54
N VAL A 397 18.05 -27.31 22.36
CA VAL A 397 17.93 -27.02 23.79
C VAL A 397 19.23 -27.38 24.53
N LYS A 398 19.82 -28.54 24.22
CA LYS A 398 21.10 -29.00 24.81
C LYS A 398 22.28 -28.08 24.45
N GLN A 399 22.38 -27.61 23.20
CA GLN A 399 23.41 -26.64 22.80
C GLN A 399 23.21 -25.27 23.46
N SER A 400 21.95 -24.85 23.68
CA SER A 400 21.63 -23.57 24.31
C SER A 400 21.92 -23.52 25.81
N SER A 401 21.89 -24.66 26.51
CA SER A 401 22.32 -24.76 27.92
C SER A 401 23.84 -24.77 28.09
N ALA A 402 24.59 -25.23 27.09
CA ALA A 402 26.05 -25.35 27.13
C ALA A 402 26.80 -24.04 26.88
N SER A 403 26.11 -22.96 26.47
CA SER A 403 26.72 -21.70 26.04
C SER A 403 26.82 -20.62 27.14
N ILE A 404 26.49 -20.92 28.40
CA ILE A 404 26.56 -19.92 29.49
C ILE A 404 27.96 -19.99 30.12
N THR A 405 28.73 -18.91 30.00
CA THR A 405 30.06 -18.80 30.61
C THR A 405 29.97 -18.74 32.14
N GLN A 406 30.95 -19.31 32.87
CA GLN A 406 31.00 -19.23 34.34
C GLN A 406 30.92 -17.79 34.87
N GLU A 407 31.61 -16.85 34.23
CA GLU A 407 31.54 -15.42 34.57
C GLU A 407 30.13 -14.82 34.47
N GLU A 408 29.29 -15.32 33.57
CA GLU A 408 27.92 -14.84 33.43
C GLU A 408 27.00 -15.39 34.53
N ARG A 409 27.27 -16.61 35.02
CA ARG A 409 26.56 -17.19 36.17
C ARG A 409 26.86 -16.43 37.46
N GLU A 410 28.11 -16.03 37.67
CA GLU A 410 28.52 -15.29 38.88
C GLU A 410 27.91 -13.87 38.96
N GLN A 411 27.54 -13.29 37.81
CA GLN A 411 26.92 -11.95 37.75
C GLN A 411 25.41 -11.95 37.95
N MET A 412 24.76 -13.12 37.96
CA MET A 412 23.32 -13.25 38.17
C MET A 412 22.98 -13.29 39.66
N SER A 413 21.83 -12.73 40.02
CA SER A 413 21.29 -12.93 41.37
C SER A 413 20.89 -14.39 41.56
N GLN A 414 20.88 -14.85 42.82
CA GLN A 414 20.44 -16.21 43.15
C GLN A 414 19.03 -16.51 42.61
N ASP A 415 18.10 -15.54 42.64
CA ASP A 415 16.76 -15.71 42.08
C ASP A 415 16.76 -15.96 40.57
N ALA A 416 17.62 -15.25 39.83
CA ALA A 416 17.73 -15.42 38.39
C ALA A 416 18.37 -16.79 38.05
N LEU A 417 19.29 -17.28 38.89
CA LEU A 417 19.87 -18.62 38.77
C LEU A 417 18.85 -19.72 39.05
N GLU A 418 18.07 -19.59 40.13
CA GLU A 418 16.97 -20.51 40.43
C GLU A 418 15.94 -20.54 39.30
N GLU A 419 15.62 -19.37 38.72
CA GLU A 419 14.68 -19.29 37.61
C GLU A 419 15.24 -19.93 36.33
N MET A 420 16.55 -19.79 36.08
CA MET A 420 17.24 -20.50 35.00
C MET A 420 17.11 -22.02 35.18
N GLU A 421 17.33 -22.54 36.39
CA GLU A 421 17.14 -23.97 36.67
C GLU A 421 15.69 -24.40 36.50
N ARG A 422 14.72 -23.59 36.95
CA ARG A 422 13.29 -23.86 36.76
C ARG A 422 12.90 -23.86 35.27
N ALA A 423 13.47 -22.97 34.46
CA ALA A 423 13.22 -22.93 33.02
C ALA A 423 13.80 -24.14 32.28
N LEU A 424 14.92 -24.68 32.77
CA LEU A 424 15.59 -25.86 32.22
C LEU A 424 14.92 -27.19 32.62
N LYS A 425 14.24 -27.26 33.77
CA LYS A 425 13.51 -28.46 34.20
C LYS A 425 12.33 -28.75 33.25
N GLU A 426 12.31 -29.94 32.66
CA GLU A 426 11.18 -30.44 31.87
C GLU A 426 10.06 -30.89 32.82
N GLY A 427 9.04 -30.05 33.01
CA GLY A 427 7.91 -30.42 33.87
C GLY A 427 6.60 -29.68 33.58
N ASN A 428 6.64 -28.48 33.00
CA ASN A 428 5.43 -27.69 32.79
C ASN A 428 5.08 -27.57 31.31
N GLN A 429 4.14 -28.42 30.84
CA GLN A 429 3.65 -28.40 29.47
C GLN A 429 2.68 -27.23 29.22
N ASP A 430 1.97 -26.76 30.25
CA ASP A 430 0.95 -25.71 30.14
C ASP A 430 1.48 -24.29 30.41
N GLY A 431 2.78 -24.14 30.69
CA GLY A 431 3.44 -22.87 31.01
C GLY A 431 4.09 -22.15 29.81
N LEU A 432 4.62 -20.96 30.09
CA LEU A 432 5.62 -20.28 29.25
C LEU A 432 7.02 -20.60 29.80
N ARG A 433 7.88 -21.15 28.96
CA ARG A 433 9.31 -21.35 29.26
C ARG A 433 10.18 -20.64 28.24
N ILE A 434 11.07 -19.79 28.70
CA ILE A 434 12.06 -19.09 27.88
C ILE A 434 13.42 -19.71 28.15
N ILE A 435 14.08 -20.19 27.09
CA ILE A 435 15.34 -20.92 27.17
C ILE A 435 16.39 -20.16 26.34
N ASN A 436 17.26 -19.44 27.05
CA ASN A 436 18.42 -18.74 26.51
C ASN A 436 18.12 -17.82 25.31
N ILE A 437 17.02 -17.07 25.35
CA ILE A 437 16.67 -16.20 24.22
C ILE A 437 17.62 -15.01 24.13
N ASN A 438 18.11 -14.78 22.91
CA ASN A 438 18.99 -13.69 22.54
C ASN A 438 18.44 -12.94 21.33
N LYS A 439 18.61 -11.61 21.33
CA LYS A 439 18.29 -10.77 20.18
C LYS A 439 19.39 -9.75 19.93
N ASN A 440 20.06 -9.90 18.79
CA ASN A 440 21.08 -8.97 18.33
C ASN A 440 20.58 -8.27 17.07
N PHE A 441 20.54 -6.94 17.10
CA PHE A 441 20.30 -6.12 15.92
C PHE A 441 21.65 -5.75 15.32
N LYS A 442 21.89 -6.18 14.07
CA LYS A 442 23.08 -5.80 13.31
C LYS A 442 22.85 -4.45 12.62
N SER A 443 23.83 -3.56 12.66
CA SER A 443 23.78 -2.32 11.89
C SER A 443 24.26 -2.61 10.46
N TYR A 444 23.34 -2.60 9.50
CA TYR A 444 23.71 -2.83 8.09
C TYR A 444 24.49 -1.65 7.51
N TRP A 445 24.35 -0.45 8.08
CA TRP A 445 25.12 0.73 7.66
C TRP A 445 26.62 0.54 7.92
N SER A 446 27.02 -0.14 9.01
CA SER A 446 28.42 -0.52 9.23
C SER A 446 28.90 -1.61 8.28
N MET A 447 28.03 -2.51 7.83
CA MET A 447 28.38 -3.55 6.86
C MET A 447 28.53 -2.98 5.45
N ALA A 448 27.62 -2.10 5.02
CA ALA A 448 27.71 -1.39 3.75
C ALA A 448 28.92 -0.45 3.73
N LEU A 449 29.20 0.28 4.82
CA LEU A 449 30.43 1.07 4.92
C LEU A 449 31.67 0.20 4.91
N SER A 450 31.69 -0.94 5.60
CA SER A 450 32.85 -1.85 5.58
C SER A 450 33.11 -2.41 4.17
N ALA A 451 32.05 -2.70 3.41
CA ALA A 451 32.17 -3.12 2.01
C ALA A 451 32.68 -2.00 1.09
N ILE A 452 32.28 -0.74 1.31
CA ILE A 452 32.69 0.41 0.49
C ILE A 452 34.08 0.94 0.88
N THR A 453 34.42 0.94 2.16
CA THR A 453 35.65 1.55 2.69
C THR A 453 36.82 0.58 2.79
N GLY A 454 36.61 -0.72 2.56
CA GLY A 454 37.66 -1.76 2.69
C GLY A 454 38.24 -1.92 4.11
N GLY A 455 37.79 -1.11 5.07
CA GLY A 455 38.24 -1.15 6.46
C GLY A 455 37.38 -2.05 7.33
N LYS A 456 37.99 -2.63 8.37
CA LYS A 456 37.28 -3.30 9.47
C LYS A 456 36.49 -2.26 10.27
N VAL A 457 35.31 -1.87 9.78
CA VAL A 457 34.37 -1.09 10.56
C VAL A 457 33.88 -2.01 11.70
N ARG A 458 34.16 -1.62 12.95
CA ARG A 458 33.70 -2.35 14.15
C ARG A 458 32.20 -2.60 14.03
N ASP A 459 31.81 -3.87 13.99
CA ASP A 459 30.41 -4.29 13.88
C ASP A 459 29.66 -3.80 15.13
N ARG A 460 28.96 -2.67 15.03
CA ARG A 460 28.13 -2.13 16.12
C ARG A 460 26.84 -2.95 16.18
N SER A 461 26.95 -4.18 16.67
CA SER A 461 25.78 -5.02 16.97
C SER A 461 25.18 -4.60 18.32
N PHE A 462 23.88 -4.27 18.31
CA PHE A 462 23.15 -3.92 19.52
C PHE A 462 22.45 -5.17 20.08
N LYS A 463 22.91 -5.66 21.23
CA LYS A 463 22.26 -6.76 21.95
C LYS A 463 21.08 -6.22 22.74
N ALA A 464 19.86 -6.42 22.23
CA ALA A 464 18.63 -5.94 22.84
C ALA A 464 18.10 -6.88 23.94
N VAL A 465 18.29 -8.19 23.76
CA VAL A 465 17.96 -9.23 24.75
C VAL A 465 19.13 -10.20 24.80
N ASN A 466 19.56 -10.58 25.99
CA ASN A 466 20.81 -11.31 26.22
C ASN A 466 20.60 -12.40 27.27
N ASN A 467 20.76 -13.67 26.88
CA ASN A 467 20.68 -14.87 27.71
C ASN A 467 19.49 -14.87 28.68
N MET A 468 18.29 -14.69 28.15
CA MET A 468 17.08 -14.63 28.97
C MET A 468 16.58 -16.04 29.32
N PHE A 469 16.29 -16.26 30.61
CA PHE A 469 15.60 -17.43 31.12
C PHE A 469 14.40 -17.00 31.97
N LEU A 470 13.27 -17.68 31.78
CA LEU A 470 12.04 -17.37 32.50
C LEU A 470 11.09 -18.57 32.47
N ASN A 471 10.40 -18.83 33.58
CA ASN A 471 9.33 -19.82 33.64
C ASN A 471 8.08 -19.21 34.30
N VAL A 472 6.95 -19.25 33.59
CA VAL A 472 5.67 -18.75 34.08
C VAL A 472 4.63 -19.86 33.98
N THR A 473 3.93 -20.11 35.08
CA THR A 473 2.90 -21.15 35.15
C THR A 473 1.52 -20.57 34.89
N SER A 474 0.55 -21.42 34.55
CA SER A 474 -0.85 -21.00 34.40
C SER A 474 -1.37 -20.28 35.66
N GLY A 475 -2.23 -19.28 35.46
CA GLY A 475 -2.81 -18.46 36.54
C GLY A 475 -1.87 -17.45 37.20
N GLN A 476 -0.62 -17.33 36.73
CA GLN A 476 0.33 -16.33 37.23
C GLN A 476 0.36 -15.07 36.35
N CYS A 477 0.41 -13.91 37.01
CA CYS A 477 0.70 -12.62 36.38
C CYS A 477 2.15 -12.20 36.67
N LEU A 478 2.97 -12.15 35.63
CA LEU A 478 4.34 -11.67 35.69
C LEU A 478 4.44 -10.23 35.17
N ALA A 479 4.92 -9.31 36.00
CA ALA A 479 5.26 -7.95 35.57
C ALA A 479 6.75 -7.84 35.21
N LEU A 480 7.03 -7.51 33.96
CA LEU A 480 8.34 -7.12 33.45
C LEU A 480 8.55 -5.62 33.66
N LEU A 481 9.28 -5.29 34.73
CA LEU A 481 9.63 -3.92 35.10
C LEU A 481 11.01 -3.57 34.53
N GLY A 482 11.19 -2.37 33.98
CA GLY A 482 12.47 -1.97 33.37
C GLY A 482 12.44 -0.53 32.88
N HIS A 483 13.60 0.09 32.70
CA HIS A 483 13.65 1.41 32.05
C HIS A 483 13.38 1.30 30.54
N ASN A 484 13.18 2.43 29.87
CA ASN A 484 13.07 2.47 28.40
C ASN A 484 14.38 2.02 27.76
N GLY A 485 14.30 1.10 26.80
CA GLY A 485 15.47 0.47 26.20
C GLY A 485 16.06 -0.71 26.99
N ALA A 486 15.41 -1.17 28.07
CA ALA A 486 15.85 -2.38 28.78
C ALA A 486 15.69 -3.68 27.97
N GLY A 487 14.84 -3.69 26.93
CA GLY A 487 14.57 -4.85 26.07
C GLY A 487 13.18 -5.49 26.22
N LYS A 488 12.29 -4.90 27.05
CA LYS A 488 10.94 -5.42 27.36
C LYS A 488 10.07 -5.66 26.11
N THR A 489 9.82 -4.60 25.35
CA THR A 489 9.01 -4.67 24.11
C THR A 489 9.67 -5.57 23.07
N THR A 490 11.01 -5.58 22.98
CA THR A 490 11.75 -6.48 22.08
C THR A 490 11.48 -7.94 22.43
N LEU A 491 11.46 -8.28 23.71
CA LEU A 491 11.13 -9.61 24.18
C LEU A 491 9.68 -9.99 23.84
N VAL A 492 8.72 -9.14 24.17
CA VAL A 492 7.29 -9.39 23.87
C VAL A 492 7.09 -9.58 22.37
N ASN A 493 7.74 -8.78 21.52
CA ASN A 493 7.66 -8.93 20.07
C ASN A 493 8.24 -10.25 19.55
N MET A 494 9.23 -10.83 20.25
CA MET A 494 9.72 -12.18 19.94
C MET A 494 8.72 -13.26 20.32
N LEU A 495 8.17 -13.17 21.53
CA LEU A 495 7.21 -14.15 22.06
C LEU A 495 5.88 -14.14 21.31
N THR A 496 5.47 -12.97 20.80
CA THR A 496 4.27 -12.79 19.97
C THR A 496 4.51 -13.08 18.48
N GLY A 497 5.75 -13.42 18.10
CA GLY A 497 6.09 -13.84 16.75
C GLY A 497 6.09 -12.73 15.70
N LEU A 498 6.26 -11.47 16.11
CA LEU A 498 6.51 -10.38 15.17
C LEU A 498 7.86 -10.55 14.49
N PHE A 499 8.86 -10.99 15.25
CA PHE A 499 10.14 -11.43 14.72
C PHE A 499 10.76 -12.54 15.55
N GLY A 500 11.56 -13.39 14.89
CA GLY A 500 12.21 -14.50 15.57
C GLY A 500 13.38 -14.06 16.47
N PRO A 501 13.72 -14.86 17.49
CA PRO A 501 14.95 -14.70 18.25
C PRO A 501 16.19 -14.95 17.38
N THR A 502 17.32 -14.34 17.74
CA THR A 502 18.62 -14.60 17.07
C THR A 502 19.19 -15.96 17.49
N SER A 503 19.09 -16.29 18.78
CA SER A 503 19.38 -17.62 19.32
C SER A 503 18.53 -17.90 20.56
N GLY A 504 18.56 -19.14 21.04
CA GLY A 504 17.62 -19.64 22.05
C GLY A 504 16.26 -20.04 21.46
N ASP A 505 15.33 -20.37 22.35
CA ASP A 505 13.96 -20.75 22.01
C ASP A 505 12.98 -20.41 23.15
N ALA A 506 11.69 -20.29 22.84
CA ALA A 506 10.63 -20.25 23.85
C ALA A 506 9.62 -21.36 23.58
N ILE A 507 9.15 -21.99 24.66
CA ILE A 507 8.11 -23.00 24.64
C ILE A 507 6.87 -22.40 25.29
N VAL A 508 5.79 -22.25 24.54
CA VAL A 508 4.51 -21.72 24.99
C VAL A 508 3.46 -22.82 24.88
N CYS A 509 2.91 -23.26 26.01
CA CYS A 509 1.90 -24.33 26.07
C CYS A 509 2.29 -25.58 25.26
N GLY A 510 3.55 -26.02 25.38
CA GLY A 510 4.10 -27.18 24.67
C GLY A 510 4.58 -26.93 23.23
N HIS A 511 4.39 -25.72 22.68
CA HIS A 511 4.81 -25.36 21.34
C HIS A 511 6.07 -24.48 21.35
N SER A 512 7.10 -24.87 20.58
CA SER A 512 8.34 -24.11 20.42
C SER A 512 8.17 -22.99 19.39
N LEU A 513 8.70 -21.80 19.65
CA LEU A 513 8.70 -20.67 18.70
C LEU A 513 9.41 -21.00 17.39
N ARG A 514 10.50 -21.78 17.46
CA ARG A 514 11.33 -22.15 16.31
C ARG A 514 10.86 -23.41 15.58
N GLY A 515 9.84 -24.09 16.09
CA GLY A 515 9.25 -25.26 15.43
C GLY A 515 8.56 -24.89 14.10
N GLN A 516 8.55 -25.82 13.15
CA GLN A 516 8.04 -25.65 11.77
C GLN A 516 6.64 -25.01 11.68
N ASN A 517 5.73 -25.35 12.60
CA ASN A 517 4.38 -24.76 12.72
C ASN A 517 4.12 -24.15 14.11
N GLY A 518 5.16 -23.95 14.91
CA GLY A 518 5.04 -23.61 16.32
C GLY A 518 4.33 -22.28 16.53
N MET A 519 4.77 -21.22 15.83
CA MET A 519 4.19 -19.89 16.00
C MET A 519 2.71 -19.83 15.60
N ASP A 520 2.28 -20.54 14.56
CA ASP A 520 0.88 -20.53 14.14
C ASP A 520 -0.03 -21.19 15.19
N LEU A 521 0.45 -22.22 15.89
CA LEU A 521 -0.26 -22.85 17.01
C LEU A 521 -0.27 -21.93 18.24
N ILE A 522 0.86 -21.27 18.53
CA ILE A 522 0.98 -20.31 19.64
C ILE A 522 0.00 -19.15 19.45
N ARG A 523 -0.09 -18.58 18.24
CA ARG A 523 -0.99 -17.46 17.94
C ARG A 523 -2.47 -17.79 18.17
N LYS A 524 -2.88 -19.06 18.08
CA LYS A 524 -4.26 -19.46 18.39
C LYS A 524 -4.58 -19.31 19.88
N VAL A 525 -3.63 -19.63 20.75
CA VAL A 525 -3.80 -19.61 22.22
C VAL A 525 -3.28 -18.31 22.88
N LEU A 526 -2.78 -17.37 22.08
CA LEU A 526 -2.12 -16.13 22.49
C LEU A 526 -3.06 -14.92 22.34
N GLY A 527 -3.23 -14.13 23.39
CA GLY A 527 -3.79 -12.78 23.35
C GLY A 527 -2.68 -11.74 23.39
N VAL A 528 -2.81 -10.65 22.63
CA VAL A 528 -1.87 -9.52 22.67
C VAL A 528 -2.63 -8.22 22.74
N CYS A 529 -2.32 -7.41 23.75
CA CYS A 529 -2.76 -6.03 23.86
C CYS A 529 -1.54 -5.10 23.72
N PRO A 530 -1.35 -4.45 22.57
CA PRO A 530 -0.21 -3.55 22.32
C PRO A 530 -0.28 -2.27 23.17
N GLN A 531 0.82 -1.51 23.19
CA GLN A 531 0.91 -0.21 23.89
C GLN A 531 -0.06 0.84 23.32
N HIS A 532 -0.17 0.92 21.99
CA HIS A 532 -1.12 1.79 21.32
C HIS A 532 -2.35 1.01 20.88
N ASP A 533 -3.53 1.60 20.98
CA ASP A 533 -4.78 0.97 20.55
C ASP A 533 -4.86 0.89 19.03
N ILE A 534 -4.62 -0.30 18.48
CA ILE A 534 -4.65 -0.58 17.04
C ILE A 534 -6.08 -1.00 16.67
N LEU A 535 -6.91 -0.01 16.34
CA LEU A 535 -8.34 -0.17 16.03
C LEU A 535 -8.67 0.40 14.65
N PHE A 536 -9.68 -0.16 13.99
CA PHE A 536 -10.23 0.35 12.73
C PHE A 536 -11.27 1.44 13.05
N PRO A 537 -11.03 2.71 12.70
CA PRO A 537 -11.94 3.79 13.09
C PRO A 537 -13.34 3.66 12.45
N GLU A 538 -13.45 3.01 11.30
CA GLU A 538 -14.69 2.80 10.55
C GLU A 538 -15.52 1.60 11.04
N LEU A 539 -14.99 0.77 11.95
CA LEU A 539 -15.70 -0.40 12.46
C LEU A 539 -16.30 -0.14 13.85
N THR A 540 -17.45 -0.75 14.14
CA THR A 540 -18.05 -0.73 15.47
C THR A 540 -17.33 -1.67 16.43
N ALA A 541 -17.48 -1.50 17.74
CA ALA A 541 -16.87 -2.40 18.73
C ALA A 541 -17.32 -3.87 18.54
N ARG A 542 -18.59 -4.09 18.21
CA ARG A 542 -19.13 -5.42 17.86
C ARG A 542 -18.49 -5.98 16.59
N GLN A 543 -18.29 -5.17 15.56
CA GLN A 543 -17.63 -5.61 14.31
C GLN A 543 -16.16 -5.99 14.54
N HIS A 544 -15.44 -5.23 15.38
CA HIS A 544 -14.07 -5.58 15.77
C HIS A 544 -14.00 -6.97 16.41
N LEU A 545 -14.83 -7.23 17.42
CA LEU A 545 -14.80 -8.52 18.11
C LEU A 545 -15.23 -9.67 17.21
N ASN A 546 -16.16 -9.46 16.28
CA ASN A 546 -16.50 -10.46 15.27
C ASN A 546 -15.32 -10.75 14.34
N LEU A 547 -14.62 -9.72 13.85
CA LEU A 547 -13.44 -9.86 12.99
C LEU A 547 -12.35 -10.69 13.68
N PHE A 548 -12.00 -10.35 14.92
CA PHE A 548 -10.95 -11.09 15.64
C PHE A 548 -11.44 -12.47 16.11
N ALA A 549 -12.73 -12.67 16.36
CA ALA A 549 -13.30 -14.00 16.58
C ALA A 549 -13.18 -14.91 15.34
N ASP A 550 -13.36 -14.36 14.14
CA ASP A 550 -13.11 -15.06 12.87
C ASP A 550 -11.63 -15.44 12.72
N LEU A 551 -10.71 -14.50 13.00
CA LEU A 551 -9.26 -14.76 12.94
C LEU A 551 -8.82 -15.84 13.95
N LYS A 552 -9.47 -15.91 15.11
CA LYS A 552 -9.25 -16.95 16.12
C LYS A 552 -9.92 -18.29 15.79
N GLY A 553 -10.73 -18.36 14.73
CA GLY A 553 -11.43 -19.57 14.31
C GLY A 553 -12.62 -19.94 15.20
N ILE A 554 -13.21 -18.97 15.91
CA ILE A 554 -14.42 -19.20 16.72
C ILE A 554 -15.60 -19.49 15.77
N PRO A 555 -16.29 -20.63 15.90
CA PRO A 555 -17.42 -20.96 15.03
C PRO A 555 -18.51 -19.89 15.03
N VAL A 556 -19.18 -19.70 13.89
CA VAL A 556 -20.28 -18.72 13.76
C VAL A 556 -21.42 -19.03 14.75
N LYS A 557 -21.65 -20.32 15.03
CA LYS A 557 -22.60 -20.79 16.04
C LYS A 557 -22.10 -20.41 17.44
N GLY A 558 -22.88 -19.62 18.17
CA GLY A 558 -22.55 -19.17 19.53
C GLY A 558 -21.66 -17.93 19.61
N ARG A 559 -21.07 -17.46 18.49
CA ARG A 559 -20.19 -16.27 18.46
C ARG A 559 -20.83 -15.03 19.04
N LYS A 560 -22.10 -14.76 18.70
CA LYS A 560 -22.83 -13.58 19.19
C LYS A 560 -22.82 -13.52 20.72
N SER A 561 -23.15 -14.62 21.39
CA SER A 561 -23.12 -14.72 22.85
C SER A 561 -21.73 -14.50 23.44
N ILE A 562 -20.68 -15.03 22.80
CA ILE A 562 -19.29 -14.82 23.23
C ILE A 562 -18.91 -13.33 23.10
N VAL A 563 -19.24 -12.70 21.97
CA VAL A 563 -18.96 -11.28 21.72
C VAL A 563 -19.71 -10.39 22.71
N ASP A 564 -21.00 -10.63 22.92
CA ASP A 564 -21.81 -9.87 23.89
C ASP A 564 -21.28 -10.04 25.33
N ARG A 565 -20.88 -11.26 25.71
CA ARG A 565 -20.25 -11.54 27.00
C ARG A 565 -18.94 -10.76 27.15
N LYS A 566 -18.08 -10.72 26.13
CA LYS A 566 -16.81 -9.97 26.16
C LYS A 566 -17.05 -8.45 26.23
N LEU A 567 -18.04 -7.92 25.51
CA LEU A 567 -18.43 -6.51 25.60
C LEU A 567 -18.95 -6.14 26.99
N ALA A 568 -19.73 -7.04 27.62
CA ALA A 568 -20.22 -6.86 28.98
C ALA A 568 -19.08 -6.87 30.00
N GLN A 569 -18.12 -7.80 29.86
CA GLN A 569 -16.93 -7.87 30.71
C GLN A 569 -16.16 -6.55 30.73
N VAL A 570 -15.96 -5.91 29.57
CA VAL A 570 -15.25 -4.62 29.50
C VAL A 570 -16.15 -3.39 29.65
N ASN A 571 -17.40 -3.57 30.07
CA ASN A 571 -18.41 -2.51 30.24
C ASN A 571 -18.59 -1.61 28.99
N LEU A 572 -18.64 -2.21 27.80
CA LEU A 572 -18.86 -1.53 26.51
C LEU A 572 -20.18 -1.92 25.83
N SER A 573 -21.05 -2.68 26.49
CA SER A 573 -22.32 -3.13 25.90
C SER A 573 -23.21 -1.98 25.42
N HIS A 574 -23.23 -0.85 26.14
CA HIS A 574 -24.04 0.32 25.81
C HIS A 574 -23.57 1.06 24.54
N VAL A 575 -22.31 0.88 24.14
CA VAL A 575 -21.68 1.54 22.97
C VAL A 575 -21.25 0.52 21.90
N ALA A 576 -21.76 -0.71 21.98
CA ALA A 576 -21.32 -1.82 21.14
C ALA A 576 -21.43 -1.54 19.63
N ASP A 577 -22.45 -0.79 19.22
CA ASP A 577 -22.76 -0.49 17.83
C ASP A 577 -22.33 0.94 17.41
N HIS A 578 -21.60 1.65 18.26
CA HIS A 578 -20.93 2.90 17.90
C HIS A 578 -19.57 2.62 17.24
N LEU A 579 -19.15 3.51 16.34
CA LEU A 579 -17.86 3.45 15.65
C LEU A 579 -16.71 3.63 16.64
N ALA A 580 -15.65 2.83 16.52
CA ALA A 580 -14.47 2.94 17.38
C ALA A 580 -13.78 4.32 17.25
N GLY A 581 -13.96 5.01 16.11
CA GLY A 581 -13.48 6.38 15.92
C GLY A 581 -14.09 7.40 16.90
N SER A 582 -15.29 7.15 17.46
CA SER A 582 -15.94 8.05 18.42
C SER A 582 -15.64 7.72 19.89
N PHE A 583 -14.81 6.71 20.16
CA PHE A 583 -14.53 6.25 21.53
C PHE A 583 -13.52 7.16 22.24
N SER A 584 -13.72 7.35 23.55
CA SER A 584 -12.70 7.97 24.42
C SER A 584 -11.44 7.09 24.52
N GLY A 585 -10.33 7.65 24.99
CA GLY A 585 -9.09 6.88 25.20
C GLY A 585 -9.30 5.63 26.06
N GLY A 586 -10.04 5.76 27.17
CA GLY A 586 -10.37 4.63 28.05
C GLY A 586 -11.28 3.58 27.40
N MET A 587 -12.24 4.00 26.57
CA MET A 587 -13.10 3.08 25.82
C MET A 587 -12.32 2.30 24.76
N ARG A 588 -11.40 2.98 24.03
CA ARG A 588 -10.50 2.32 23.07
C ARG A 588 -9.61 1.29 23.76
N ARG A 589 -9.06 1.62 24.93
CA ARG A 589 -8.24 0.67 25.71
C ARG A 589 -9.02 -0.55 26.15
N ARG A 590 -10.23 -0.36 26.68
CA ARG A 590 -11.12 -1.46 27.08
C ARG A 590 -11.49 -2.35 25.89
N LEU A 591 -11.71 -1.77 24.71
CA LEU A 591 -11.92 -2.53 23.47
C LEU A 591 -10.67 -3.32 23.05
N SER A 592 -9.47 -2.73 23.12
CA SER A 592 -8.21 -3.43 22.86
C SER A 592 -8.01 -4.64 23.79
N LEU A 593 -8.35 -4.49 25.07
CA LEU A 593 -8.31 -5.59 26.05
C LEU A 593 -9.33 -6.67 25.70
N ALA A 594 -10.57 -6.30 25.32
CA ALA A 594 -11.58 -7.27 24.88
C ALA A 594 -11.13 -8.07 23.65
N ILE A 595 -10.52 -7.40 22.66
CA ILE A 595 -9.95 -8.03 21.47
C ILE A 595 -8.84 -9.00 21.87
N SER A 596 -7.97 -8.62 22.80
CA SER A 596 -6.88 -9.49 23.27
C SER A 596 -7.38 -10.75 23.97
N CYS A 597 -8.56 -10.70 24.58
CA CYS A 597 -9.17 -11.81 25.33
C CYS A 597 -10.20 -12.63 24.53
N ILE A 598 -10.39 -12.34 23.25
CA ILE A 598 -11.33 -13.09 22.40
C ILE A 598 -10.77 -14.50 22.13
N GLY A 599 -11.65 -15.51 22.23
CA GLY A 599 -11.25 -16.91 22.08
C GLY A 599 -10.57 -17.52 23.31
N ASP A 600 -10.66 -16.84 24.47
CA ASP A 600 -10.18 -17.30 25.77
C ASP A 600 -8.71 -17.80 25.73
N PRO A 601 -7.75 -16.88 25.47
CA PRO A 601 -6.35 -17.24 25.31
C PRO A 601 -5.75 -17.81 26.59
N ARG A 602 -4.82 -18.78 26.45
CA ARG A 602 -4.05 -19.35 27.56
C ARG A 602 -2.92 -18.44 28.04
N ILE A 603 -2.46 -17.55 27.17
CA ILE A 603 -1.42 -16.57 27.48
C ILE A 603 -1.78 -15.20 26.92
N LEU A 604 -1.66 -14.17 27.75
CA LEU A 604 -2.01 -12.80 27.45
C LEU A 604 -0.78 -11.89 27.64
N PHE A 605 -0.35 -11.23 26.58
CA PHE A 605 0.70 -10.19 26.66
C PHE A 605 0.07 -8.81 26.67
N LEU A 606 0.39 -8.03 27.69
CA LEU A 606 -0.08 -6.66 27.87
C LEU A 606 1.13 -5.73 27.84
N ASP A 607 1.30 -4.99 26.75
CA ASP A 607 2.39 -4.02 26.63
C ASP A 607 1.90 -2.66 27.14
N GLU A 608 2.39 -2.24 28.31
CA GLU A 608 2.06 -0.96 28.97
C GLU A 608 0.56 -0.57 28.98
N PRO A 609 -0.31 -1.35 29.65
CA PRO A 609 -1.75 -1.26 29.43
C PRO A 609 -2.46 -0.10 30.08
N THR A 610 -1.83 0.62 31.00
CA THR A 610 -2.44 1.78 31.67
C THR A 610 -1.72 3.09 31.42
N THR A 611 -0.80 3.12 30.45
CA THR A 611 -0.10 4.34 30.03
C THR A 611 -1.09 5.32 29.38
N GLY A 612 -1.07 6.58 29.82
CA GLY A 612 -1.89 7.65 29.25
C GLY A 612 -3.39 7.65 29.63
N LEU A 613 -3.82 6.78 30.55
CA LEU A 613 -5.19 6.78 31.09
C LEU A 613 -5.31 7.63 32.35
N ASP A 614 -6.53 8.09 32.65
CA ASP A 614 -6.86 8.75 33.91
C ASP A 614 -6.83 7.77 35.09
N PRO A 615 -6.49 8.21 36.32
CA PRO A 615 -6.33 7.32 37.48
C PRO A 615 -7.53 6.41 37.77
N LEU A 616 -8.75 6.89 37.58
CA LEU A 616 -9.97 6.09 37.76
C LEU A 616 -10.09 4.99 36.70
N VAL A 617 -9.90 5.32 35.43
CA VAL A 617 -9.94 4.35 34.32
C VAL A 617 -8.80 3.32 34.45
N LYS A 618 -7.63 3.71 34.97
CA LYS A 618 -6.54 2.76 35.27
C LYS A 618 -6.99 1.68 36.25
N ARG A 619 -7.68 2.07 37.33
CA ARG A 619 -8.19 1.12 38.34
C ARG A 619 -9.20 0.16 37.72
N GLU A 620 -10.14 0.67 36.91
CA GLU A 620 -11.08 -0.18 36.18
C GLU A 620 -10.35 -1.20 35.29
N VAL A 621 -9.34 -0.76 34.53
CA VAL A 621 -8.53 -1.66 33.68
C VAL A 621 -7.77 -2.69 34.51
N TRP A 622 -7.24 -2.31 35.68
CA TRP A 622 -6.55 -3.24 36.57
C TRP A 622 -7.49 -4.33 37.08
N ASP A 623 -8.70 -3.96 37.47
CA ASP A 623 -9.70 -4.92 37.94
C ASP A 623 -10.09 -5.89 36.81
N LEU A 624 -10.24 -5.40 35.57
CA LEU A 624 -10.45 -6.25 34.38
C LEU A 624 -9.30 -7.24 34.16
N ILE A 625 -8.05 -6.79 34.23
CA ILE A 625 -6.87 -7.68 34.06
C ILE A 625 -6.85 -8.75 35.16
N LYS A 626 -7.18 -8.37 36.39
CA LYS A 626 -7.23 -9.28 37.54
C LYS A 626 -8.33 -10.34 37.39
N GLU A 627 -9.48 -9.98 36.83
CA GLU A 627 -10.53 -10.93 36.48
C GLU A 627 -10.09 -11.88 35.35
N MET A 628 -9.43 -11.36 34.31
CA MET A 628 -8.95 -12.14 33.16
C MET A 628 -7.85 -13.16 33.54
N LYS A 629 -7.09 -12.90 34.61
CA LYS A 629 -5.97 -13.73 35.07
C LYS A 629 -6.35 -15.15 35.50
N GLN A 630 -7.57 -15.39 36.00
CA GLN A 630 -7.92 -16.61 36.75
C GLN A 630 -7.55 -17.93 36.04
N ASP A 631 -7.65 -17.98 34.71
CA ASP A 631 -7.36 -19.16 33.89
C ASP A 631 -6.28 -18.92 32.81
N CYS A 632 -5.50 -17.84 32.90
CA CYS A 632 -4.49 -17.51 31.88
C CYS A 632 -3.16 -17.02 32.46
N ILE A 633 -2.10 -17.20 31.69
CA ILE A 633 -0.79 -16.61 31.97
C ILE A 633 -0.82 -15.16 31.52
N VAL A 634 -0.61 -14.21 32.43
CA VAL A 634 -0.54 -12.78 32.07
C VAL A 634 0.90 -12.29 32.14
N ILE A 635 1.39 -11.70 31.07
CA ILE A 635 2.70 -11.06 31.01
C ILE A 635 2.50 -9.58 30.70
N LEU A 636 2.75 -8.78 31.72
CA LEU A 636 2.62 -7.34 31.70
C LEU A 636 4.00 -6.71 31.53
N THR A 637 4.18 -5.81 30.57
CA THR A 637 5.30 -4.86 30.62
C THR A 637 4.77 -3.56 31.23
N THR A 638 5.52 -3.00 32.16
CA THR A 638 5.17 -1.70 32.73
C THR A 638 6.41 -0.98 33.22
N HIS A 639 6.26 0.33 33.38
CA HIS A 639 7.20 1.19 34.10
C HIS A 639 6.57 1.72 35.40
N SER A 640 5.31 1.37 35.71
CA SER A 640 4.62 1.78 36.92
C SER A 640 4.77 0.74 38.03
N MET A 641 5.41 1.14 39.13
CA MET A 641 5.57 0.26 40.29
C MET A 641 4.24 -0.04 40.96
N ALA A 642 3.32 0.92 41.02
CA ALA A 642 1.98 0.72 41.57
C ALA A 642 1.19 -0.34 40.79
N GLU A 643 1.32 -0.37 39.46
CA GLU A 643 0.69 -1.38 38.61
C GLU A 643 1.28 -2.78 38.86
N CYS A 644 2.60 -2.88 39.00
CA CYS A 644 3.27 -4.13 39.40
C CYS A 644 2.74 -4.63 40.75
N GLU A 645 2.73 -3.77 41.76
CA GLU A 645 2.32 -4.14 43.12
C GLU A 645 0.85 -4.57 43.20
N TYR A 646 -0.03 -3.99 42.37
CA TYR A 646 -1.45 -4.32 42.38
C TYR A 646 -1.79 -5.58 41.57
N LEU A 647 -1.17 -5.77 40.39
CA LEU A 647 -1.56 -6.82 39.43
C LEU A 647 -0.71 -8.09 39.52
N SER A 648 0.57 -7.96 39.82
CA SER A 648 1.52 -9.06 39.58
C SER A 648 1.71 -9.96 40.79
N ASP A 649 1.84 -11.27 40.53
CA ASP A 649 2.31 -12.23 41.54
C ASP A 649 3.84 -12.22 41.64
N ARG A 650 4.49 -11.97 40.51
CA ARG A 650 5.94 -11.91 40.38
C ARG A 650 6.32 -10.69 39.57
N VAL A 651 7.36 -9.99 40.03
CA VAL A 651 8.00 -8.88 39.34
C VAL A 651 9.38 -9.33 38.88
N ALA A 652 9.68 -9.16 37.59
CA ALA A 652 11.00 -9.37 37.03
C ALA A 652 11.58 -8.00 36.61
N ILE A 653 12.68 -7.60 37.25
CA ILE A 653 13.35 -6.34 36.93
C ILE A 653 14.40 -6.58 35.84
N MET A 654 14.19 -5.97 34.69
CA MET A 654 15.03 -6.08 33.50
C MET A 654 15.90 -4.83 33.32
N ALA A 655 17.20 -5.05 33.07
CA ALA A 655 18.14 -3.99 32.74
C ALA A 655 19.16 -4.48 31.72
N HIS A 656 19.41 -3.69 30.67
CA HIS A 656 20.39 -3.98 29.61
C HIS A 656 20.21 -5.37 28.95
N GLY A 657 18.98 -5.75 28.62
CA GLY A 657 18.70 -7.01 27.93
C GLY A 657 18.65 -8.25 28.83
N ARG A 658 18.88 -8.12 30.15
CA ARG A 658 18.93 -9.23 31.11
C ARG A 658 17.95 -9.04 32.27
N ILE A 659 17.43 -10.13 32.83
CA ILE A 659 16.74 -10.11 34.12
C ILE A 659 17.81 -9.96 35.22
N ARG A 660 17.62 -9.01 36.13
CA ARG A 660 18.53 -8.76 37.26
C ARG A 660 18.05 -9.42 38.53
N CYS A 661 16.75 -9.37 38.79
CA CYS A 661 16.10 -10.07 39.88
C CYS A 661 14.66 -10.41 39.50
N ILE A 662 14.11 -11.41 40.17
CA ILE A 662 12.74 -11.86 39.99
C ILE A 662 12.20 -12.37 41.32
N GLY A 663 10.98 -11.97 41.69
CA GLY A 663 10.36 -12.35 42.97
C GLY A 663 9.03 -11.66 43.15
N ASP A 664 8.31 -11.93 44.23
CA ASP A 664 7.16 -11.09 44.60
C ASP A 664 7.65 -9.71 45.08
N ALA A 665 6.76 -8.71 45.10
CA ALA A 665 7.14 -7.34 45.46
C ALA A 665 7.70 -7.25 46.89
N LEU A 666 7.19 -8.08 47.81
CA LEU A 666 7.62 -8.12 49.20
C LEU A 666 9.02 -8.70 49.37
N ASN A 667 9.35 -9.81 48.71
CA ASN A 667 10.67 -10.43 48.71
C ASN A 667 11.69 -9.49 48.08
N LEU A 668 11.35 -8.84 46.96
CA LEU A 668 12.24 -7.86 46.33
C LEU A 668 12.53 -6.69 47.28
N ARG A 669 11.52 -6.15 47.97
CA ARG A 669 11.70 -5.11 48.99
C ARG A 669 12.50 -5.59 50.20
N ASN A 670 12.29 -6.82 50.63
CA ASN A 670 12.99 -7.37 51.79
C ASN A 670 14.46 -7.66 51.51
N ARG A 671 14.81 -8.12 50.31
CA ARG A 671 16.19 -8.44 49.92
C ARG A 671 17.00 -7.25 49.44
N PHE A 672 16.40 -6.41 48.61
CA PHE A 672 17.10 -5.30 47.95
C PHE A 672 16.77 -3.94 48.55
N GLY A 673 15.79 -3.84 49.44
CA GLY A 673 15.54 -2.62 50.19
C GLY A 673 16.51 -2.50 51.35
N ASP A 674 17.35 -1.46 51.34
CA ASP A 674 18.24 -1.06 52.44
C ASP A 674 17.44 -0.44 53.61
N GLY A 675 16.53 -1.23 54.19
CA GLY A 675 15.79 -0.87 55.40
C GLY A 675 14.61 0.09 55.18
N TYR A 676 14.55 1.17 55.96
CA TYR A 676 13.45 2.13 56.05
C TYR A 676 13.93 3.52 55.67
N LYS A 677 13.02 4.37 55.21
CA LYS A 677 13.27 5.78 54.97
C LYS A 677 12.63 6.61 56.06
N VAL A 678 13.44 7.49 56.65
CA VAL A 678 12.99 8.48 57.62
C VAL A 678 12.97 9.84 56.93
N ASN A 679 11.77 10.44 56.88
CA ASN A 679 11.60 11.80 56.41
C ASN A 679 11.48 12.72 57.62
N LEU A 680 12.33 13.74 57.68
CA LEU A 680 12.34 14.74 58.74
C LEU A 680 11.94 16.10 58.15
N PHE A 681 10.95 16.74 58.75
CA PHE A 681 10.55 18.11 58.44
C PHE A 681 11.17 19.03 59.48
N VAL A 682 11.99 19.97 59.03
CA VAL A 682 12.73 20.89 59.90
C VAL A 682 11.96 22.19 60.06
N GLN A 683 11.94 22.77 61.27
CA GLN A 683 11.17 23.97 61.57
C GLN A 683 11.78 25.24 60.98
N GLU A 684 13.11 25.34 60.96
CA GLU A 684 13.88 26.48 60.46
C GLU A 684 14.93 26.01 59.44
N SER A 685 14.94 26.63 58.25
CA SER A 685 15.82 26.27 57.13
C SER A 685 17.31 26.30 57.51
N ASP A 686 17.69 27.22 58.40
CA ASP A 686 19.08 27.45 58.81
C ASP A 686 19.64 26.31 59.69
N LYS A 687 18.77 25.48 60.29
CA LYS A 687 19.16 24.35 61.15
C LYS A 687 19.30 23.02 60.38
N VAL A 688 18.97 22.97 59.09
CA VAL A 688 18.98 21.74 58.29
C VAL A 688 20.37 21.11 58.21
N GLU A 689 21.43 21.90 58.01
CA GLU A 689 22.79 21.36 57.96
C GLU A 689 23.29 20.86 59.32
N SER A 690 22.91 21.53 60.40
CA SER A 690 23.25 21.11 61.76
C SER A 690 22.60 19.77 62.10
N ILE A 691 21.30 19.63 61.82
CA ILE A 691 20.54 18.39 62.04
C ILE A 691 21.06 17.25 61.16
N LYS A 692 21.41 17.53 59.91
CA LYS A 692 22.04 16.55 59.02
C LYS A 692 23.34 16.01 59.60
N ASN A 693 24.24 16.90 60.02
CA ASN A 693 25.53 16.50 60.58
C ASN A 693 25.36 15.74 61.90
N GLN A 694 24.40 16.14 62.73
CA GLN A 694 24.08 15.45 63.99
C GLN A 694 23.54 14.03 63.77
N MET A 695 22.68 13.81 62.76
CA MET A 695 22.23 12.45 62.42
C MET A 695 23.33 11.60 61.81
N LEU A 696 24.22 12.18 61.00
CA LEU A 696 25.34 11.45 60.41
C LEU A 696 26.48 11.18 61.41
N SER A 697 26.58 11.94 62.50
CA SER A 697 27.58 11.69 63.56
C SER A 697 27.13 10.64 64.57
N ASN A 698 25.82 10.49 64.77
CA ASN A 698 25.27 9.58 65.79
C ASN A 698 25.24 8.11 65.33
N TYR A 699 25.39 7.85 64.04
CA TYR A 699 25.24 6.52 63.45
C TYR A 699 26.30 6.26 62.38
N ASP A 700 26.60 4.99 62.13
CA ASP A 700 27.58 4.63 61.11
C ASP A 700 27.06 4.96 59.69
N PRO A 701 27.94 5.41 58.76
CA PRO A 701 27.55 5.75 57.39
C PRO A 701 26.98 4.58 56.58
N LYS A 702 27.18 3.34 57.04
CA LYS A 702 26.60 2.13 56.45
C LYS A 702 25.14 1.92 56.87
N ASP A 703 24.78 2.43 58.04
CA ASP A 703 23.46 2.22 58.64
C ASP A 703 22.53 3.40 58.38
N ILE A 704 23.06 4.61 58.23
CA ILE A 704 22.30 5.80 57.84
C ILE A 704 22.98 6.52 56.68
N SER A 705 22.24 6.69 55.58
CA SER A 705 22.70 7.48 54.43
C SER A 705 21.68 8.54 54.03
N LEU A 706 22.17 9.72 53.65
CA LEU A 706 21.32 10.81 53.17
C LEU A 706 20.86 10.52 51.73
N CYS A 707 19.54 10.45 51.52
CA CYS A 707 18.95 10.26 50.19
C CYS A 707 18.61 11.59 49.51
N ALA A 708 18.03 12.53 50.24
CA ALA A 708 17.59 13.81 49.69
C ALA A 708 17.64 14.93 50.76
N GLN A 709 17.93 16.15 50.31
CA GLN A 709 18.00 17.36 51.14
C GLN A 709 17.37 18.53 50.36
N ASN A 710 16.33 19.14 50.94
CA ASN A 710 15.72 20.40 50.49
C ASN A 710 15.73 21.41 51.65
N SER A 711 15.25 22.64 51.42
CA SER A 711 15.33 23.75 52.37
C SER A 711 14.73 23.49 53.76
N ASN A 712 13.71 22.63 53.89
CA ASN A 712 13.08 22.25 55.17
C ASN A 712 12.84 20.74 55.30
N TYR A 713 13.50 19.92 54.49
CA TYR A 713 13.20 18.49 54.37
C TYR A 713 14.49 17.67 54.22
N LEU A 714 14.63 16.66 55.07
CA LEU A 714 15.72 15.68 55.02
C LEU A 714 15.14 14.28 54.89
N GLN A 715 15.71 13.47 54.01
CA GLN A 715 15.37 12.06 53.88
C GLN A 715 16.61 11.19 54.08
N PHE A 716 16.53 10.28 55.04
CA PHE A 716 17.58 9.32 55.35
C PHE A 716 17.11 7.89 55.04
N ALA A 717 17.97 7.07 54.43
CA ALA A 717 17.80 5.62 54.42
C ALA A 717 18.48 5.04 55.66
N VAL A 718 17.74 4.20 56.39
CA VAL A 718 18.09 3.65 57.70
C VAL A 718 18.05 2.12 57.61
N GLY A 719 19.14 1.46 57.95
CA GLY A 719 19.24 0.01 58.00
C GLY A 719 18.24 -0.64 58.96
N LYS A 720 17.87 -1.89 58.69
CA LYS A 720 16.86 -2.62 59.50
C LYS A 720 17.27 -2.76 60.96
N ASP A 721 18.55 -2.92 61.23
CA ASP A 721 19.08 -3.19 62.57
C ASP A 721 19.06 -1.94 63.46
N VAL A 722 19.24 -0.75 62.87
CA VAL A 722 19.34 0.53 63.59
C VAL A 722 17.99 1.27 63.65
N MET A 723 16.99 0.80 62.89
CA MET A 723 15.65 1.41 62.83
C MET A 723 15.02 1.64 64.21
N LYS A 724 15.10 0.64 65.11
CA LYS A 724 14.54 0.77 66.46
C LYS A 724 15.21 1.89 67.25
N GLN A 725 16.53 2.01 67.14
CA GLN A 725 17.29 3.05 67.84
C GLN A 725 16.94 4.43 67.31
N VAL A 726 16.89 4.60 65.98
CA VAL A 726 16.51 5.86 65.34
C VAL A 726 15.10 6.30 65.72
N PHE A 727 14.15 5.35 65.75
CA PHE A 727 12.77 5.63 66.15
C PHE A 727 12.71 6.19 67.57
N PHE A 728 13.35 5.52 68.54
CA PHE A 728 13.36 5.98 69.94
C PHE A 728 14.08 7.32 70.10
N THR A 729 15.18 7.57 69.39
CA THR A 729 15.90 8.85 69.44
C THR A 729 15.07 10.01 68.91
N LEU A 730 14.27 9.79 67.87
CA LEU A 730 13.36 10.82 67.32
C LEU A 730 12.14 11.04 68.23
N GLU A 731 11.58 9.98 68.80
CA GLU A 731 10.44 10.05 69.72
C GLU A 731 10.81 10.71 71.05
N SER A 732 12.01 10.45 71.57
CA SER A 732 12.51 11.08 72.79
C SER A 732 12.94 12.55 72.62
N GLY A 733 12.80 13.11 71.41
CA GLY A 733 13.24 14.47 71.11
C GLY A 733 14.76 14.66 71.14
N GLY A 734 15.53 13.59 70.89
CA GLY A 734 17.00 13.60 70.95
C GLY A 734 17.67 14.52 69.90
N VAL A 735 16.91 15.04 68.94
CA VAL A 735 17.36 15.99 67.92
C VAL A 735 16.43 17.21 67.91
N PRO A 736 16.79 18.31 68.59
CA PRO A 736 15.96 19.51 68.67
C PRO A 736 15.88 20.23 67.30
N GLY A 737 14.70 20.75 66.95
CA GLY A 737 14.46 21.52 65.72
C GLY A 737 13.72 20.77 64.60
N ILE A 738 13.32 19.51 64.84
CA ILE A 738 12.42 18.74 63.96
C ILE A 738 10.97 19.13 64.28
N LYS A 739 10.23 19.55 63.26
CA LYS A 739 8.79 19.84 63.35
C LYS A 739 7.94 18.58 63.32
N ASP A 740 8.26 17.67 62.39
CA ASP A 740 7.52 16.42 62.19
C ASP A 740 8.44 15.37 61.55
N TRP A 741 8.14 14.10 61.73
CA TRP A 741 8.88 12.99 61.13
C TRP A 741 7.97 11.85 60.69
N SER A 742 8.37 11.14 59.64
CA SER A 742 7.64 9.95 59.17
C SER A 742 8.60 8.82 58.80
N PHE A 743 8.22 7.60 59.15
CA PHE A 743 8.86 6.40 58.65
C PHE A 743 8.08 5.86 57.47
N SER A 744 8.80 5.53 56.42
CA SER A 744 8.27 4.83 55.25
C SER A 744 9.14 3.63 54.97
N GLN A 745 8.56 2.53 54.52
CA GLN A 745 9.35 1.41 54.05
C GLN A 745 9.88 1.72 52.64
N THR A 746 11.07 1.21 52.33
CA THR A 746 11.63 1.29 50.98
C THR A 746 10.63 0.75 49.96
N SER A 747 10.29 1.59 48.99
CA SER A 747 9.31 1.27 47.95
C SER A 747 9.92 0.35 46.89
N LEU A 748 9.09 -0.30 46.07
CA LEU A 748 9.60 -1.04 44.91
C LEU A 748 10.31 -0.12 43.90
N GLU A 749 9.94 1.17 43.86
CA GLU A 749 10.60 2.18 43.04
C GLU A 749 12.04 2.42 43.47
N ASP A 750 12.28 2.46 44.78
CA ASP A 750 13.62 2.61 45.34
C ASP A 750 14.51 1.41 45.04
N VAL A 751 13.96 0.20 45.21
CA VAL A 751 14.64 -1.06 44.82
C VAL A 751 15.01 -1.03 43.34
N PHE A 752 14.08 -0.58 42.49
CA PHE A 752 14.32 -0.44 41.06
C PHE A 752 15.44 0.56 40.75
N LEU A 753 15.46 1.73 41.39
CA LEU A 753 16.50 2.75 41.22
C LEU A 753 17.86 2.27 41.70
N GLN A 754 17.92 1.51 42.79
CA GLN A 754 19.16 0.94 43.31
C GLN A 754 19.76 -0.10 42.35
N ILE A 755 18.94 -1.04 41.87
CA ILE A 755 19.37 -2.09 40.95
C ILE A 755 19.80 -1.52 39.59
N THR A 756 19.01 -0.60 39.03
CA THR A 756 19.34 0.03 37.75
C THR A 756 20.49 1.03 37.87
N GLY A 757 20.59 1.75 38.99
CA GLY A 757 21.69 2.65 39.32
C GLY A 757 23.02 1.92 39.49
N ALA A 758 23.02 0.79 40.20
CA ALA A 758 24.20 -0.08 40.34
C ALA A 758 24.64 -0.64 38.97
N ALA A 759 23.70 -1.03 38.11
CA ALA A 759 23.99 -1.45 36.75
C ALA A 759 24.63 -0.34 35.92
N ARG A 760 24.13 0.92 36.02
CA ARG A 760 24.71 2.09 35.35
C ARG A 760 26.13 2.42 35.84
N LYS A 761 26.38 2.35 37.16
CA LYS A 761 27.71 2.63 37.75
C LYS A 761 28.76 1.62 37.28
N LYS A 762 28.44 0.31 37.30
CA LYS A 762 29.35 -0.73 36.79
C LYS A 762 29.78 -0.49 35.33
N ILE A 763 28.88 0.01 34.49
CA ILE A 763 29.19 0.31 33.08
C ILE A 763 30.09 1.54 32.96
N LYS A 764 29.87 2.63 33.70
CA LYS A 764 30.78 3.79 33.67
C LYS A 764 32.20 3.38 34.04
N THR A 765 32.37 2.49 35.02
CA THR A 765 33.68 1.96 35.41
C THR A 765 34.31 1.06 34.34
N VAL A 766 33.51 0.23 33.65
CA VAL A 766 33.99 -0.59 32.53
C VAL A 766 34.37 0.25 31.31
N VAL A 767 33.57 1.27 30.96
CA VAL A 767 33.85 2.22 29.87
C VAL A 767 35.09 3.07 30.20
N GLN A 768 35.20 3.59 31.42
CA GLN A 768 36.42 4.31 31.86
C GLN A 768 37.67 3.41 31.84
N ARG A 769 37.56 2.13 32.26
CA ARG A 769 38.68 1.18 32.14
C ARG A 769 39.03 0.89 30.69
N PHE A 770 38.05 0.85 29.79
CA PHE A 770 38.27 0.64 28.36
C PHE A 770 38.91 1.86 27.69
N ASP A 771 38.52 3.08 28.08
CA ASP A 771 39.13 4.32 27.59
C ASP A 771 40.56 4.49 28.12
N LEU A 772 40.83 4.11 29.37
CA LEU A 772 42.18 4.05 29.94
C LEU A 772 43.09 3.04 29.21
N PHE A 773 42.53 1.91 28.77
CA PHE A 773 43.25 0.88 28.01
C PHE A 773 43.48 1.25 26.53
N LEU A 774 42.73 2.23 26.00
CA LEU A 774 42.94 2.80 24.67
C LEU A 774 43.89 4.01 24.68
N SER A 775 44.14 4.59 25.87
CA SER A 775 45.12 5.66 26.09
C SER A 775 46.52 5.16 26.48
N SER A 776 46.68 3.85 26.73
CA SER A 776 47.95 3.14 26.90
C SER A 776 48.29 2.36 25.64
#